data_AF-A0A923KKE7-F1
#
_entry.id   AF-A0A923KKE7-F1
#
_cell.length_a   1.000
_cell.length_b   1.000
_cell.length_c   1.000
_cell.angle_alpha   90.00
_cell.angle_beta   90.00
_cell.angle_gamma   90.00
#
_symmetry.space_group_name_H-M   'P 1'
#
loop_
_entity.id
_entity.type
_entity.pdbx_description
1 polymer ?
#
loop_
_entity_poly.entity_id
_entity_poly.type
_entity_poly.pdbx_seq_one_letter_code
_entity_poly.pdbx_strand_id
1 'polypeptide(L)'
;MIRKSVSILLFFCCLASVHSQTKDTLNLKKTTRNAFAEKIYLQLSNTVFTTGETIWYKAIVTNTINQPTRLSGVLYVEIIDFDENIIDTKTLKLENGLSDGFFDLSDVLPSGRYLIRAYTQWNRNFGQAFVFKTYIDVFALDTINKGDIITNITLTEIGTDQVKLSASLFPQIIKDDYNKDIKVYIHSEGLLDSIEVKPKNKQYIMDYTLPKDLITAKIKVKLADTKLKNRKRKVEGTYSKIIALNKDVLDLQFFPEGGKMIDGLENKVAYKAINYKGLGAVVSGHIVDETDSIIRPFTTNDLGMGFTYFKPSKSKSYYGKIISKEGVAYKYPLPKVKSTGYLISAGETRDYMSLTVKSNIQNTENLYVEVRSRGVLIRKHAFTLENGMHEAFVKKAELPNGIVYITLFTSYDAPVCERLFFNYKEEKIVNITANTDKEFYGKRQKTALKVSVSDVDDSPVKVNFSALVMDKNKLGSTQKVQPNMLSYFLLNSELKGFIENPNYYFDSNNKLRKRDLEALMLTQGWRDYIYDKTDTGSNFEFQPETEAVISGKVRSNFNKNKTPKKPINLTMITKPSFSVHTQETDSLGAFTFSLNNLFADEHSILIQSTNKKGAPKDYNITLDDAIAPPKVKYKTEETVTLADTIYKTFIEESIVQYNTNNDFKTTTETVALDAVELTGYNITPEREKIFKLHGPPDTVIENEELVKEEEDWMSGLYDLLRTKFPDDIYFQNVYLPVQAFDLGPDLKDTPYRPIAVPKIANTNHAFVFIDGEIVEGRDYPLLPALTVENIKSVEILRRLKGSILRYYQEVFPRMDVLRISAMIGNEAPIVGIISIYTYGSIGIAAIGSTKGIFQGKVSGFSAKREFYAPKYDKLEDEDWDIPDLRSAIHWKPLAETDEDGNAKVEFYNGDNTGDILVVVEAITPDGKIGYFETSYTVEKRLENN
;
A
#
# COMPACT_ATOMS: atom_id res chain seq x y z
N MET A 1 83.95 19.15 -4.67
CA MET A 1 83.36 18.86 -6.00
C MET A 1 82.57 17.56 -5.91
N ILE A 2 81.28 17.67 -6.24
CA ILE A 2 80.36 16.68 -6.82
C ILE A 2 81.04 15.38 -7.34
N ARG A 3 80.58 14.17 -6.92
CA ARG A 3 79.68 13.25 -7.68
C ARG A 3 79.59 11.83 -7.07
N LYS A 4 78.33 11.41 -6.86
CA LYS A 4 77.69 10.09 -7.07
C LYS A 4 78.37 8.78 -6.61
N SER A 5 77.56 7.97 -5.91
CA SER A 5 77.38 6.55 -6.25
C SER A 5 75.93 6.14 -5.95
N VAL A 6 75.30 5.50 -6.93
CA VAL A 6 73.96 4.91 -6.94
C VAL A 6 74.13 3.45 -7.39
N SER A 7 73.30 2.57 -6.81
CA SER A 7 72.95 1.18 -7.20
C SER A 7 73.32 0.19 -6.10
N ILE A 8 72.53 -0.80 -5.70
CA ILE A 8 71.21 -1.35 -6.07
C ILE A 8 70.82 -2.22 -4.86
N LEU A 9 69.54 -2.23 -4.44
CA LEU A 9 68.95 -3.44 -3.83
C LEU A 9 67.45 -3.51 -4.11
N LEU A 10 67.08 -4.53 -4.91
CA LEU A 10 65.72 -5.00 -5.22
C LEU A 10 65.05 -5.60 -3.96
N PHE A 11 63.79 -5.26 -3.64
CA PHE A 11 62.54 -5.87 -4.12
C PHE A 11 62.14 -7.18 -3.40
N PHE A 12 61.27 -7.09 -2.38
CA PHE A 12 60.09 -7.96 -2.26
C PHE A 12 59.01 -7.33 -1.37
N CYS A 13 57.77 -7.39 -1.86
CA CYS A 13 56.52 -6.87 -1.30
C CYS A 13 56.04 -7.66 -0.07
N CYS A 14 55.36 -6.97 0.87
CA CYS A 14 54.06 -7.37 1.41
C CYS A 14 53.44 -6.28 2.30
N LEU A 15 52.40 -5.63 1.76
CA LEU A 15 51.10 -5.31 2.38
C LEU A 15 51.06 -4.87 3.86
N ALA A 16 50.90 -3.56 4.06
CA ALA A 16 50.04 -3.02 5.11
C ALA A 16 49.44 -1.68 4.65
N SER A 17 48.32 -1.76 3.94
CA SER A 17 47.49 -0.59 3.62
C SER A 17 46.77 -0.15 4.90
N VAL A 18 47.25 0.90 5.55
CA VAL A 18 46.45 1.66 6.51
C VAL A 18 45.35 2.35 5.73
N HIS A 19 44.18 1.72 5.69
CA HIS A 19 42.95 2.39 5.29
C HIS A 19 42.64 3.42 6.38
N SER A 20 42.95 4.68 6.11
CA SER A 20 42.31 5.79 6.79
C SER A 20 40.83 5.70 6.48
N GLN A 21 40.05 5.20 7.43
CA GLN A 21 38.61 5.39 7.44
C GLN A 21 38.38 6.89 7.61
N THR A 22 38.17 7.59 6.50
CA THR A 22 37.39 8.82 6.52
C THR A 22 36.00 8.43 6.97
N LYS A 23 35.74 8.55 8.28
CA LYS A 23 34.39 8.82 8.76
C LYS A 23 33.96 10.07 8.01
N ASP A 24 33.02 9.93 7.08
CA ASP A 24 32.22 11.02 6.57
C ASP A 24 31.47 11.64 7.75
N THR A 25 32.15 12.49 8.52
CA THR A 25 31.48 13.48 9.34
C THR A 25 30.88 14.46 8.35
N LEU A 26 29.62 14.20 7.97
CA LEU A 26 28.76 15.18 7.33
C LEU A 26 28.96 16.52 8.06
N ASN A 27 29.54 17.49 7.36
CA ASN A 27 29.43 18.89 7.74
C ASN A 27 27.94 19.24 7.56
N LEU A 28 27.12 18.91 8.57
CA LEU A 28 25.69 19.14 8.53
C LEU A 28 25.44 20.65 8.51
N LYS A 29 25.16 21.18 7.31
CA LYS A 29 24.42 22.43 7.15
C LYS A 29 23.23 22.40 8.13
N LYS A 30 22.90 23.52 8.81
CA LYS A 30 21.76 23.58 9.76
C LYS A 30 20.51 23.00 9.08
N THR A 31 20.12 21.80 9.51
CA THR A 31 19.09 20.97 8.88
C THR A 31 17.93 20.86 9.84
N THR A 32 16.72 21.09 9.34
CA THR A 32 15.49 20.96 10.13
C THR A 32 15.10 19.50 10.24
N ARG A 33 14.39 19.12 11.31
CA ARG A 33 13.93 17.75 11.53
C ARG A 33 13.20 17.14 10.32
N ASN A 34 12.33 17.90 9.65
CA ASN A 34 11.58 17.41 8.48
C ASN A 34 12.44 17.08 7.26
N ALA A 35 13.70 17.52 7.19
CA ALA A 35 14.60 17.21 6.08
C ALA A 35 15.07 15.74 6.07
N PHE A 36 14.83 15.01 7.16
CA PHE A 36 15.09 13.58 7.25
C PHE A 36 13.91 12.72 6.78
N ALA A 37 12.78 13.32 6.43
CA ALA A 37 11.61 12.59 5.96
C ALA A 37 11.86 11.93 4.59
N GLU A 38 11.28 10.74 4.41
CA GLU A 38 11.21 10.08 3.11
C GLU A 38 10.03 10.65 2.31
N LYS A 39 10.14 10.68 0.98
CA LYS A 39 9.01 10.95 0.08
C LYS A 39 8.50 9.62 -0.44
N ILE A 40 7.20 9.38 -0.33
CA ILE A 40 6.56 8.14 -0.76
C ILE A 40 5.65 8.47 -1.93
N TYR A 41 5.77 7.78 -3.05
CA TYR A 41 4.95 7.96 -4.24
C TYR A 41 4.35 6.61 -4.63
N LEU A 42 3.04 6.56 -4.85
CA LEU A 42 2.37 5.42 -5.47
C LEU A 42 1.86 5.81 -6.85
N GLN A 43 2.30 5.08 -7.87
CA GLN A 43 1.68 5.13 -9.20
C GLN A 43 0.62 4.03 -9.27
N LEU A 44 -0.65 4.42 -9.29
CA LEU A 44 -1.76 3.49 -9.41
C LEU A 44 -2.05 3.19 -10.90
N SER A 45 -2.58 2.00 -11.19
CA SER A 45 -3.07 1.68 -12.53
C SER A 45 -4.29 2.52 -12.93
N ASN A 46 -5.10 2.94 -11.94
CA ASN A 46 -6.25 3.82 -12.12
C ASN A 46 -6.65 4.48 -10.79
N THR A 47 -7.59 5.43 -10.82
CA THR A 47 -8.27 5.99 -9.63
C THR A 47 -9.77 5.70 -9.59
N VAL A 48 -10.27 4.93 -10.54
CA VAL A 48 -11.68 4.58 -10.68
C VAL A 48 -11.76 3.08 -10.85
N PHE A 49 -12.54 2.42 -10.00
CA PHE A 49 -12.61 0.96 -9.98
C PHE A 49 -14.05 0.51 -9.78
N THR A 50 -14.34 -0.73 -10.19
CA THR A 50 -15.55 -1.42 -9.76
C THR A 50 -15.24 -2.49 -8.71
N THR A 51 -16.25 -2.95 -7.98
CA THR A 51 -16.09 -4.13 -7.11
C THR A 51 -15.68 -5.35 -7.93
N GLY A 52 -14.90 -6.24 -7.32
CA GLY A 52 -14.28 -7.39 -8.00
C GLY A 52 -13.00 -7.07 -8.78
N GLU A 53 -12.67 -5.79 -9.01
CA GLU A 53 -11.42 -5.41 -9.66
C GLU A 53 -10.22 -5.38 -8.70
N THR A 54 -9.03 -5.40 -9.30
CA THR A 54 -7.77 -5.23 -8.58
C THR A 54 -7.20 -3.82 -8.81
N ILE A 55 -6.84 -3.16 -7.71
CA ILE A 55 -6.02 -1.94 -7.74
C ILE A 55 -4.56 -2.35 -7.82
N TRP A 56 -3.89 -2.08 -8.93
CA TRP A 56 -2.45 -2.33 -9.08
C TRP A 56 -1.66 -1.05 -8.82
N TYR A 57 -0.49 -1.16 -8.18
CA TYR A 57 0.36 0.00 -7.97
C TYR A 57 1.84 -0.31 -7.88
N LYS A 58 2.65 0.69 -8.25
CA LYS A 58 4.09 0.75 -8.00
C LYS A 58 4.33 1.69 -6.83
N ALA A 59 5.20 1.30 -5.91
CA ALA A 59 5.64 2.13 -4.80
C ALA A 59 7.09 2.57 -4.98
N ILE A 60 7.33 3.86 -4.76
CA ILE A 60 8.67 4.46 -4.79
C ILE A 60 8.84 5.29 -3.53
N VAL A 61 9.85 4.96 -2.74
CA VAL A 61 10.22 5.69 -1.53
C VAL A 61 11.61 6.27 -1.75
N THR A 62 11.74 7.58 -1.60
CA THR A 62 12.99 8.31 -1.79
C THR A 62 13.38 9.08 -0.54
N ASN A 63 14.64 9.45 -0.43
CA ASN A 63 15.04 10.52 0.47
C ASN A 63 14.57 11.89 -0.04
N THR A 64 14.91 12.97 0.67
CA THR A 64 14.55 14.34 0.29
C THR A 64 15.19 14.80 -1.03
N ILE A 65 16.28 14.23 -1.49
CA ILE A 65 16.88 14.57 -2.80
C ILE A 65 16.38 13.69 -3.95
N ASN A 66 15.26 12.97 -3.74
CA ASN A 66 14.61 12.09 -4.70
C ASN A 66 15.42 10.84 -5.07
N GLN A 67 16.44 10.47 -4.30
CA GLN A 67 17.14 9.20 -4.47
C GLN A 67 16.35 8.08 -3.79
N PRO A 68 16.14 6.93 -4.45
CA PRO A 68 15.49 5.79 -3.82
C PRO A 68 16.14 5.45 -2.47
N THR A 69 15.31 5.28 -1.45
CA THR A 69 15.77 5.19 -0.06
C THR A 69 16.49 3.86 0.20
N ARG A 70 17.45 3.90 1.11
CA ARG A 70 18.05 2.72 1.76
C ARG A 70 17.81 2.71 3.27
N LEU A 71 17.03 3.67 3.75
CA LEU A 71 16.77 3.88 5.17
C LEU A 71 15.67 2.93 5.67
N SER A 72 14.52 2.94 5.00
CA SER A 72 13.41 2.03 5.26
C SER A 72 13.40 0.88 4.25
N GLY A 73 13.29 -0.36 4.74
CA GLY A 73 13.07 -1.60 3.99
C GLY A 73 11.62 -2.08 4.01
N VAL A 74 10.75 -1.42 4.77
CA VAL A 74 9.32 -1.77 4.93
C VAL A 74 8.44 -0.56 4.61
N LEU A 75 7.42 -0.77 3.79
CA LEU A 75 6.37 0.22 3.48
C LEU A 75 4.99 -0.38 3.80
N TYR A 76 4.16 0.37 4.52
CA TYR A 76 2.75 0.02 4.72
C TYR A 76 1.89 0.80 3.75
N VAL A 77 0.99 0.12 3.07
CA VAL A 77 -0.04 0.70 2.20
C VAL A 77 -1.39 0.24 2.69
N GLU A 78 -2.35 1.14 2.86
CA GLU A 78 -3.67 0.84 3.38
C GLU A 78 -4.74 1.42 2.47
N ILE A 79 -5.87 0.72 2.38
CA ILE A 79 -7.12 1.23 1.82
C ILE A 79 -8.10 1.50 2.95
N ILE A 80 -8.64 2.71 2.99
CA ILE A 80 -9.44 3.24 4.08
C ILE A 80 -10.77 3.73 3.52
N ASP A 81 -11.88 3.32 4.17
CA ASP A 81 -13.23 3.73 3.78
C ASP A 81 -13.60 5.12 4.29
N PHE A 82 -14.81 5.56 3.94
CA PHE A 82 -15.35 6.86 4.34
C PHE A 82 -15.65 6.98 5.84
N ASP A 83 -15.81 5.87 6.55
CA ASP A 83 -16.03 5.79 8.00
C ASP A 83 -14.70 5.72 8.77
N GLU A 84 -13.57 5.95 8.09
CA GLU A 84 -12.20 5.91 8.61
C GLU A 84 -11.74 4.50 9.04
N ASN A 85 -12.43 3.44 8.60
CA ASN A 85 -12.02 2.08 8.84
C ASN A 85 -10.94 1.67 7.82
N ILE A 86 -9.88 1.03 8.31
CA ILE A 86 -8.90 0.37 7.44
C ILE A 86 -9.54 -0.92 6.93
N ILE A 87 -9.76 -1.00 5.62
CA ILE A 87 -10.36 -2.16 4.95
C ILE A 87 -9.32 -3.26 4.74
N ASP A 88 -8.12 -2.88 4.29
CA ASP A 88 -6.99 -3.79 4.10
C ASP A 88 -5.65 -3.04 4.29
N THR A 89 -4.62 -3.77 4.69
CA THR A 89 -3.25 -3.29 4.87
C THR A 89 -2.27 -4.23 4.15
N LYS A 90 -1.48 -3.67 3.24
CA LYS A 90 -0.37 -4.34 2.58
C LYS A 90 0.96 -3.88 3.17
N THR A 91 1.70 -4.80 3.76
CA THR A 91 3.09 -4.63 4.17
C THR A 91 4.01 -5.03 3.01
N LEU A 92 4.79 -4.10 2.49
CA LEU A 92 5.62 -4.28 1.29
C LEU A 92 7.10 -4.24 1.64
N LYS A 93 7.87 -5.12 1.00
CA LYS A 93 9.33 -5.11 1.05
C LYS A 93 9.85 -4.09 0.05
N LEU A 94 10.62 -3.13 0.53
CA LEU A 94 11.32 -2.15 -0.32
C LEU A 94 12.67 -2.72 -0.75
N GLU A 95 12.90 -2.80 -2.05
CA GLU A 95 14.18 -3.15 -2.65
C GLU A 95 14.75 -1.90 -3.32
N ASN A 96 15.82 -1.34 -2.73
CA ASN A 96 16.36 -0.03 -3.12
C ASN A 96 15.27 1.06 -3.18
N GLY A 97 14.36 1.10 -2.20
CA GLY A 97 13.27 2.07 -2.15
C GLY A 97 12.14 1.83 -3.16
N LEU A 98 12.14 0.70 -3.88
CA LEU A 98 11.11 0.35 -4.86
C LEU A 98 10.33 -0.87 -4.39
N SER A 99 9.04 -0.91 -4.72
CA SER A 99 8.19 -2.09 -4.54
C SER A 99 6.96 -2.00 -5.45
N ASP A 100 6.15 -3.04 -5.44
CA ASP A 100 4.86 -3.09 -6.12
C ASP A 100 3.88 -3.90 -5.28
N GLY A 101 2.59 -3.68 -5.53
CA GLY A 101 1.54 -4.37 -4.77
C GLY A 101 0.17 -4.20 -5.39
N PHE A 102 -0.81 -4.75 -4.70
CA PHE A 102 -2.20 -4.72 -5.15
C PHE A 102 -3.20 -4.77 -3.99
N PHE A 103 -4.42 -4.31 -4.27
CA PHE A 103 -5.61 -4.58 -3.45
C PHE A 103 -6.68 -5.25 -4.29
N ASP A 104 -7.32 -6.30 -3.76
CA ASP A 104 -8.51 -6.88 -4.36
C ASP A 104 -9.76 -6.24 -3.75
N LEU A 105 -10.59 -5.64 -4.59
CA LEU A 105 -11.83 -5.02 -4.15
C LEU A 105 -12.90 -6.11 -4.03
N SER A 106 -13.30 -6.42 -2.80
CA SER A 106 -14.36 -7.40 -2.56
C SER A 106 -15.68 -6.99 -3.22
N ASP A 107 -16.42 -7.97 -3.74
CA ASP A 107 -17.73 -7.78 -4.39
C ASP A 107 -18.76 -7.10 -3.49
N VAL A 108 -18.59 -7.18 -2.16
CA VAL A 108 -19.51 -6.60 -1.16
C VAL A 108 -19.11 -5.19 -0.71
N LEU A 109 -18.05 -4.59 -1.25
CA LEU A 109 -17.65 -3.24 -0.88
C LEU A 109 -18.71 -2.22 -1.33
N PRO A 110 -19.11 -1.28 -0.45
CA PRO A 110 -20.06 -0.23 -0.84
C PRO A 110 -19.45 0.72 -1.86
N SER A 111 -20.25 1.19 -2.82
CA SER A 111 -19.85 2.28 -3.72
C SER A 111 -19.48 3.52 -2.91
N GLY A 112 -18.35 4.16 -3.25
CA GLY A 112 -17.89 5.34 -2.55
C GLY A 112 -16.45 5.73 -2.86
N ARG A 113 -16.00 6.80 -2.23
CA ARG A 113 -14.63 7.30 -2.33
C ARG A 113 -13.79 6.73 -1.19
N TYR A 114 -12.68 6.10 -1.55
CA TYR A 114 -11.74 5.46 -0.62
C TYR A 114 -10.41 6.23 -0.62
N LEU A 115 -9.72 6.20 0.52
CA LEU A 115 -8.38 6.75 0.68
C LEU A 115 -7.35 5.62 0.64
N ILE A 116 -6.38 5.74 -0.27
CA ILE A 116 -5.14 4.96 -0.21
C ILE A 116 -4.10 5.79 0.54
N ARG A 117 -3.53 5.19 1.59
CA ARG A 117 -2.50 5.79 2.43
C ARG A 117 -1.24 4.95 2.42
N ALA A 118 -0.06 5.57 2.32
CA ALA A 118 1.20 4.85 2.45
C ALA A 118 2.22 5.56 3.35
N TYR A 119 2.88 4.80 4.22
CA TYR A 119 3.84 5.32 5.19
C TYR A 119 4.93 4.29 5.57
N THR A 120 6.11 4.79 5.92
CA THR A 120 7.14 4.04 6.67
C THR A 120 7.01 4.38 8.16
N GLN A 121 7.47 3.52 9.07
CA GLN A 121 7.48 3.89 10.50
C GLN A 121 8.32 5.15 10.74
N TRP A 122 9.41 5.30 10.01
CA TRP A 122 10.26 6.48 10.04
C TRP A 122 9.47 7.77 9.77
N ASN A 123 8.58 7.76 8.77
CA ASN A 123 7.83 8.96 8.38
C ASN A 123 6.81 9.43 9.42
N ARG A 124 6.49 8.60 10.42
CA ARG A 124 5.60 9.00 11.53
C ARG A 124 6.19 10.14 12.37
N ASN A 125 7.50 10.35 12.33
CA ASN A 125 8.18 11.43 13.05
C ASN A 125 7.92 12.83 12.49
N PHE A 126 7.42 12.98 11.26
CA PHE A 126 7.39 14.27 10.53
C PHE A 126 5.97 14.82 10.29
N GLY A 127 4.96 14.13 10.81
CA GLY A 127 3.56 14.53 10.67
C GLY A 127 2.91 14.07 9.36
N GLN A 128 1.63 14.41 9.20
CA GLN A 128 0.76 13.84 8.16
C GLN A 128 1.08 14.29 6.73
N ALA A 129 1.88 15.34 6.55
CA ALA A 129 2.27 15.84 5.22
C ALA A 129 3.30 14.95 4.52
N PHE A 130 4.00 14.08 5.27
CA PHE A 130 5.00 13.14 4.74
C PHE A 130 4.45 11.71 4.61
N VAL A 131 3.15 11.54 4.81
CA VAL A 131 2.42 10.31 4.54
C VAL A 131 1.75 10.46 3.19
N PHE A 132 1.98 9.52 2.28
CA PHE A 132 1.33 9.56 0.96
C PHE A 132 -0.17 9.33 1.11
N LYS A 133 -0.95 10.09 0.34
CA LYS A 133 -2.42 10.00 0.31
C LYS A 133 -2.89 10.21 -1.12
N THR A 134 -3.74 9.32 -1.59
CA THR A 134 -4.49 9.49 -2.84
C THR A 134 -5.89 8.91 -2.68
N TYR A 135 -6.85 9.46 -3.42
CA TYR A 135 -8.23 9.00 -3.35
C TYR A 135 -8.61 8.25 -4.61
N ILE A 136 -9.42 7.21 -4.44
CA ILE A 136 -10.01 6.43 -5.52
C ILE A 136 -11.53 6.38 -5.38
N ASP A 137 -12.23 6.21 -6.48
CA ASP A 137 -13.67 5.99 -6.51
C ASP A 137 -13.93 4.50 -6.82
N VAL A 138 -14.74 3.83 -6.01
CA VAL A 138 -15.14 2.43 -6.16
C VAL A 138 -16.64 2.34 -6.40
N PHE A 139 -17.07 1.58 -7.40
CA PHE A 139 -18.48 1.40 -7.78
C PHE A 139 -18.89 -0.08 -7.75
N ALA A 140 -19.95 -0.42 -7.02
CA ALA A 140 -20.47 -1.78 -6.99
C ALA A 140 -21.25 -2.13 -8.27
N LEU A 141 -20.93 -3.28 -8.88
CA LEU A 141 -21.49 -3.73 -10.16
C LEU A 141 -23.00 -4.04 -10.11
N ASP A 142 -23.51 -4.44 -8.95
CA ASP A 142 -24.94 -4.75 -8.71
C ASP A 142 -25.81 -3.50 -8.53
N THR A 143 -25.20 -2.38 -8.11
CA THR A 143 -25.94 -1.15 -7.77
C THR A 143 -26.44 -0.34 -8.95
N ILE A 144 -25.95 -0.55 -10.18
CA ILE A 144 -26.42 0.21 -11.35
C ILE A 144 -27.88 -0.09 -11.70
N ASN A 145 -28.37 -1.31 -11.41
CA ASN A 145 -29.79 -1.64 -11.57
C ASN A 145 -30.66 -1.11 -10.41
N LYS A 146 -30.05 -0.75 -9.27
CA LYS A 146 -30.77 -0.27 -8.08
C LYS A 146 -30.77 1.26 -7.95
N GLY A 147 -29.87 1.98 -8.63
CA GLY A 147 -29.78 3.45 -8.56
C GLY A 147 -29.01 3.94 -7.34
N ASP A 148 -28.70 5.24 -7.27
CA ASP A 148 -28.14 5.88 -6.07
C ASP A 148 -29.28 6.13 -5.04
N ILE A 149 -28.97 6.08 -3.74
CA ILE A 149 -29.96 6.28 -2.68
C ILE A 149 -30.52 7.70 -2.71
N ILE A 150 -29.74 8.68 -3.18
CA ILE A 150 -30.18 10.07 -3.35
C ILE A 150 -30.08 10.44 -4.85
N THR A 151 -31.20 10.35 -5.55
CA THR A 151 -31.29 10.61 -7.00
C THR A 151 -32.39 11.63 -7.32
N ASN A 152 -32.50 12.00 -8.61
CA ASN A 152 -33.48 12.96 -9.10
C ASN A 152 -33.46 14.28 -8.31
N ILE A 153 -32.26 14.76 -8.03
CA ILE A 153 -32.07 16.03 -7.33
C ILE A 153 -32.42 17.16 -8.30
N THR A 154 -33.37 18.00 -7.90
CA THR A 154 -33.78 19.17 -8.68
C THR A 154 -33.80 20.41 -7.80
N LEU A 155 -33.39 21.53 -8.39
CA LEU A 155 -33.52 22.86 -7.81
C LEU A 155 -34.59 23.61 -8.59
N THR A 156 -35.65 24.05 -7.92
CA THR A 156 -36.73 24.83 -8.52
C THR A 156 -36.79 26.19 -7.83
N GLU A 157 -36.68 27.28 -8.58
CA GLU A 157 -36.83 28.62 -8.02
C GLU A 157 -38.27 28.83 -7.52
N ILE A 158 -38.41 29.35 -6.30
CA ILE A 158 -39.70 29.70 -5.69
C ILE A 158 -39.66 31.17 -5.32
N GLY A 159 -40.39 32.00 -6.06
CA GLY A 159 -40.35 33.45 -5.88
C GLY A 159 -38.98 34.04 -6.25
N THR A 160 -38.62 35.17 -5.64
CA THR A 160 -37.37 35.89 -5.97
C THR A 160 -36.16 35.39 -5.18
N ASP A 161 -36.38 34.89 -3.95
CA ASP A 161 -35.30 34.74 -2.95
C ASP A 161 -35.16 33.31 -2.41
N GLN A 162 -35.95 32.35 -2.90
CA GLN A 162 -35.93 30.96 -2.41
C GLN A 162 -35.74 29.96 -3.55
N VAL A 163 -35.09 28.85 -3.23
CA VAL A 163 -34.94 27.69 -4.08
C VAL A 163 -35.44 26.46 -3.34
N LYS A 164 -36.28 25.66 -3.99
CA LYS A 164 -36.71 24.37 -3.46
C LYS A 164 -35.78 23.27 -3.96
N LEU A 165 -35.16 22.61 -3.01
CA LEU A 165 -34.38 21.40 -3.21
C LEU A 165 -35.28 20.19 -3.05
N SER A 166 -35.47 19.45 -4.15
CA SER A 166 -36.19 18.18 -4.16
C SER A 166 -35.24 17.04 -4.47
N ALA A 167 -35.40 15.89 -3.82
CA ALA A 167 -34.67 14.67 -4.16
C ALA A 167 -35.52 13.43 -3.90
N SER A 168 -35.32 12.39 -4.69
CA SER A 168 -35.92 11.08 -4.49
C SER A 168 -34.98 10.19 -3.68
N LEU A 169 -35.51 9.50 -2.67
CA LEU A 169 -34.78 8.59 -1.80
C LEU A 169 -35.23 7.16 -2.06
N PHE A 170 -34.27 6.24 -2.14
CA PHE A 170 -34.53 4.84 -2.50
C PHE A 170 -33.95 3.87 -1.45
N PRO A 171 -34.44 3.86 -0.19
CA PRO A 171 -33.94 2.94 0.83
C PRO A 171 -34.13 1.46 0.47
N GLN A 172 -35.08 1.15 -0.41
CA GLN A 172 -35.34 -0.18 -0.94
C GLN A 172 -34.15 -0.79 -1.69
N ILE A 173 -33.17 0.04 -2.09
CA ILE A 173 -31.89 -0.41 -2.66
C ILE A 173 -31.14 -1.29 -1.65
N ILE A 174 -31.13 -0.84 -0.39
CA ILE A 174 -30.42 -1.47 0.72
C ILE A 174 -31.28 -2.57 1.35
N LYS A 175 -32.58 -2.34 1.48
CA LYS A 175 -33.52 -3.28 2.09
C LYS A 175 -34.87 -3.24 1.37
N ASP A 176 -35.17 -4.28 0.59
CA ASP A 176 -36.33 -4.32 -0.32
C ASP A 176 -37.69 -4.02 0.37
N ASP A 177 -37.85 -4.36 1.65
CA ASP A 177 -39.07 -4.15 2.45
C ASP A 177 -39.00 -2.91 3.38
N TYR A 178 -38.08 -1.97 3.15
CA TYR A 178 -37.95 -0.77 3.97
C TYR A 178 -39.23 0.08 3.96
N ASN A 179 -39.79 0.34 5.15
CA ASN A 179 -41.07 1.04 5.31
C ASN A 179 -41.09 2.13 6.40
N LYS A 180 -39.92 2.48 6.95
CA LYS A 180 -39.79 3.44 8.07
C LYS A 180 -39.59 4.86 7.54
N ASP A 181 -39.81 5.85 8.41
CA ASP A 181 -39.50 7.24 8.13
C ASP A 181 -37.97 7.42 8.01
N ILE A 182 -37.54 8.14 6.98
CA ILE A 182 -36.12 8.44 6.75
C ILE A 182 -35.81 9.80 7.34
N LYS A 183 -34.80 9.86 8.22
CA LYS A 183 -34.29 11.14 8.69
C LYS A 183 -33.24 11.68 7.73
N VAL A 184 -33.53 12.83 7.14
CA VAL A 184 -32.67 13.55 6.22
C VAL A 184 -32.14 14.79 6.92
N TYR A 185 -30.83 14.95 6.96
CA TYR A 185 -30.17 16.14 7.47
C TYR A 185 -29.78 17.03 6.28
N ILE A 186 -30.09 18.32 6.38
CA ILE A 186 -29.69 19.33 5.40
C ILE A 186 -28.65 20.22 6.07
N HIS A 187 -27.49 20.33 5.45
CA HIS A 187 -26.42 21.22 5.90
C HIS A 187 -26.01 22.18 4.78
N SER A 188 -26.07 23.47 5.07
CA SER A 188 -25.62 24.56 4.20
C SER A 188 -24.88 25.61 5.02
N GLU A 189 -24.40 26.67 4.38
CA GLU A 189 -23.64 27.74 5.04
C GLU A 189 -24.45 28.38 6.18
N GLY A 190 -24.08 28.08 7.44
CA GLY A 190 -24.78 28.56 8.63
C GLY A 190 -26.14 27.88 8.90
N LEU A 191 -26.54 26.90 8.09
CA LEU A 191 -27.80 26.17 8.23
C LEU A 191 -27.54 24.69 8.55
N LEU A 192 -28.15 24.23 9.63
CA LEU A 192 -28.16 22.83 10.07
C LEU A 192 -29.59 22.48 10.42
N ASP A 193 -30.25 21.69 9.57
CA ASP A 193 -31.63 21.25 9.82
C ASP A 193 -31.80 19.76 9.50
N SER A 194 -32.96 19.20 9.85
CA SER A 194 -33.34 17.86 9.46
C SER A 194 -34.85 17.73 9.28
N ILE A 195 -35.24 16.95 8.28
CA ILE A 195 -36.63 16.58 8.02
C ILE A 195 -36.81 15.06 8.12
N GLU A 196 -38.04 14.64 8.43
CA GLU A 196 -38.45 13.24 8.34
C GLU A 196 -39.27 13.03 7.07
N VAL A 197 -38.81 12.11 6.22
CA VAL A 197 -39.45 11.77 4.94
C VAL A 197 -40.21 10.47 5.11
N LYS A 198 -41.53 10.56 4.95
CA LYS A 198 -42.43 9.41 5.04
C LYS A 198 -42.63 8.77 3.66
N PRO A 199 -42.78 7.43 3.58
CA PRO A 199 -43.08 6.77 2.32
C PRO A 199 -44.49 7.16 1.82
N LYS A 200 -44.61 7.52 0.55
CA LYS A 200 -45.87 7.66 -0.19
C LYS A 200 -45.82 6.73 -1.40
N ASN A 201 -46.74 5.76 -1.50
CA ASN A 201 -46.77 4.77 -2.59
C ASN A 201 -45.41 4.05 -2.81
N LYS A 202 -44.72 3.68 -1.71
CA LYS A 202 -43.37 3.09 -1.72
C LYS A 202 -42.26 4.00 -2.29
N GLN A 203 -42.51 5.31 -2.44
CA GLN A 203 -41.52 6.30 -2.81
C GLN A 203 -41.25 7.26 -1.65
N TYR A 204 -39.99 7.64 -1.49
CA TYR A 204 -39.59 8.66 -0.54
C TYR A 204 -39.14 9.88 -1.34
N ILE A 205 -39.84 11.01 -1.16
CA ILE A 205 -39.48 12.26 -1.84
C ILE A 205 -39.25 13.29 -0.74
N MET A 206 -38.05 13.86 -0.73
CA MET A 206 -37.73 15.00 0.10
C MET A 206 -37.95 16.29 -0.68
N ASP A 207 -38.49 17.28 0.03
CA ASP A 207 -38.66 18.65 -0.45
C ASP A 207 -38.19 19.56 0.68
N TYR A 208 -37.27 20.48 0.38
CA TYR A 208 -36.74 21.41 1.37
C TYR A 208 -36.46 22.77 0.73
N THR A 209 -37.00 23.83 1.34
CA THR A 209 -36.83 25.20 0.82
C THR A 209 -35.61 25.86 1.45
N LEU A 210 -34.76 26.40 0.60
CA LEU A 210 -33.50 27.04 0.95
C LEU A 210 -33.51 28.49 0.44
N PRO A 211 -32.87 29.43 1.16
CA PRO A 211 -32.54 30.74 0.62
C PRO A 211 -31.67 30.64 -0.64
N LYS A 212 -31.91 31.50 -1.65
CA LYS A 212 -31.21 31.50 -2.95
C LYS A 212 -29.75 32.02 -2.86
N ASP A 213 -29.41 32.71 -1.79
CA ASP A 213 -28.06 33.23 -1.50
C ASP A 213 -27.12 32.16 -0.92
N LEU A 214 -27.62 30.99 -0.52
CA LEU A 214 -26.80 29.85 -0.13
C LEU A 214 -26.00 29.31 -1.33
N ILE A 215 -24.81 28.79 -1.04
CA ILE A 215 -23.86 28.34 -2.08
C ILE A 215 -24.04 26.85 -2.32
N THR A 216 -24.11 26.07 -1.24
CA THR A 216 -24.23 24.60 -1.31
C THR A 216 -25.32 24.06 -0.39
N ALA A 217 -25.80 22.85 -0.68
CA ALA A 217 -26.61 22.05 0.24
C ALA A 217 -26.13 20.61 0.27
N LYS A 218 -25.75 20.14 1.45
CA LYS A 218 -25.44 18.75 1.74
C LYS A 218 -26.68 18.04 2.28
N ILE A 219 -27.18 17.09 1.50
CA ILE A 219 -28.20 16.14 1.92
C ILE A 219 -27.49 14.97 2.58
N LYS A 220 -27.86 14.60 3.81
CA LYS A 220 -27.34 13.41 4.50
C LYS A 220 -28.49 12.54 4.98
N VAL A 221 -28.55 11.31 4.51
CA VAL A 221 -29.57 10.31 4.82
C VAL A 221 -28.99 9.28 5.78
N LYS A 222 -29.70 9.00 6.89
CA LYS A 222 -29.35 7.90 7.79
C LYS A 222 -30.47 6.85 7.79
N LEU A 223 -30.14 5.63 7.37
CA LEU A 223 -31.06 4.49 7.41
C LEU A 223 -30.85 3.74 8.73
N ALA A 224 -31.89 3.65 9.55
CA ALA A 224 -31.85 2.91 10.81
C ALA A 224 -32.52 1.55 10.65
N ASP A 225 -31.87 0.48 11.14
CA ASP A 225 -32.60 -0.77 11.37
C ASP A 225 -32.20 -1.56 12.63
N THR A 226 -33.22 -2.23 13.17
CA THR A 226 -33.29 -3.02 14.41
C THR A 226 -33.10 -2.27 15.75
N LYS A 227 -34.12 -2.39 16.61
CA LYS A 227 -33.94 -2.28 18.06
C LYS A 227 -33.14 -3.51 18.50
N LEU A 228 -31.90 -3.31 18.92
CA LEU A 228 -31.21 -4.33 19.72
C LEU A 228 -31.98 -4.50 21.04
N LYS A 229 -31.93 -5.70 21.65
CA LYS A 229 -32.60 -6.03 22.93
C LYS A 229 -32.33 -5.01 24.07
N ASN A 230 -31.33 -4.14 23.91
CA ASN A 230 -30.89 -3.14 24.89
C ASN A 230 -31.20 -1.67 24.51
N ARG A 231 -32.28 -1.39 23.76
CA ARG A 231 -32.67 -0.02 23.30
C ARG A 231 -31.63 0.72 22.42
N LYS A 232 -30.54 0.06 22.01
CA LYS A 232 -29.60 0.59 20.99
C LYS A 232 -30.16 0.36 19.58
N ARG A 233 -30.11 1.36 18.70
CA ARG A 233 -30.44 1.24 17.27
C ARG A 233 -29.15 1.00 16.49
N LYS A 234 -29.13 0.03 15.57
CA LYS A 234 -28.03 -0.12 14.60
C LYS A 234 -28.35 0.77 13.38
N VAL A 235 -27.35 1.47 12.86
CA VAL A 235 -27.45 2.22 11.60
C VAL A 235 -27.01 1.26 10.50
N GLU A 236 -27.83 1.06 9.47
CA GLU A 236 -27.50 0.19 8.32
C GLU A 236 -26.54 0.88 7.36
N GLY A 237 -26.67 2.20 7.18
CA GLY A 237 -25.80 2.99 6.33
C GLY A 237 -26.07 4.49 6.46
N THR A 238 -25.08 5.31 6.10
CA THR A 238 -25.20 6.77 6.00
C THR A 238 -24.77 7.21 4.61
N TYR A 239 -25.61 7.99 3.94
CA TYR A 239 -25.38 8.44 2.56
C TYR A 239 -25.45 9.95 2.48
N SER A 240 -24.64 10.59 1.64
CA SER A 240 -24.72 12.05 1.49
C SER A 240 -24.35 12.55 0.10
N LYS A 241 -24.95 13.67 -0.29
CA LYS A 241 -24.72 14.34 -1.57
C LYS A 241 -24.66 15.85 -1.36
N ILE A 242 -23.66 16.52 -1.92
CA ILE A 242 -23.50 17.98 -1.87
C ILE A 242 -23.91 18.55 -3.22
N ILE A 243 -24.73 19.59 -3.20
CA ILE A 243 -25.35 20.17 -4.38
C ILE A 243 -25.02 21.65 -4.41
N ALA A 244 -24.56 22.15 -5.55
CA ALA A 244 -24.40 23.59 -5.76
C ALA A 244 -25.77 24.23 -5.98
N LEU A 245 -26.12 25.19 -5.11
CA LEU A 245 -27.34 25.98 -5.20
C LEU A 245 -27.13 27.19 -6.12
N ASN A 246 -25.93 27.80 -6.07
CA ASN A 246 -25.54 28.91 -6.92
C ASN A 246 -24.26 28.57 -7.72
N LYS A 247 -24.38 28.56 -9.05
CA LYS A 247 -23.28 28.18 -9.97
C LYS A 247 -22.41 29.35 -10.41
N ASP A 248 -22.84 30.59 -10.15
CA ASP A 248 -22.12 31.80 -10.51
C ASP A 248 -21.18 32.27 -9.38
N VAL A 249 -21.13 31.51 -8.28
CA VAL A 249 -20.22 31.78 -7.15
C VAL A 249 -18.79 31.64 -7.60
N LEU A 250 -18.04 32.71 -7.34
CA LEU A 250 -16.64 32.86 -7.65
C LEU A 250 -15.91 33.34 -6.39
N ASP A 251 -14.93 32.56 -5.94
CA ASP A 251 -13.98 32.97 -4.91
C ASP A 251 -12.73 33.53 -5.58
N LEU A 252 -12.53 34.85 -5.50
CA LEU A 252 -11.34 35.53 -6.02
C LEU A 252 -10.51 36.10 -4.87
N GLN A 253 -9.29 35.59 -4.75
CA GLN A 253 -8.35 35.96 -3.70
C GLN A 253 -7.11 36.62 -4.29
N PHE A 254 -6.49 37.53 -3.52
CA PHE A 254 -5.29 38.28 -3.92
C PHE A 254 -4.15 38.06 -2.93
N PHE A 255 -2.95 37.80 -3.47
CA PHE A 255 -1.76 37.37 -2.73
C PHE A 255 -0.57 38.29 -3.08
N PRO A 256 -0.31 39.32 -2.27
CA PRO A 256 0.87 40.15 -2.41
C PRO A 256 2.14 39.32 -2.22
N GLU A 257 3.13 39.53 -3.09
CA GLU A 257 4.44 38.90 -2.95
C GLU A 257 5.07 39.31 -1.61
N GLY A 258 5.56 38.34 -0.84
CA GLY A 258 6.04 38.60 0.52
C GLY A 258 4.93 38.86 1.55
N GLY A 259 3.67 38.57 1.22
CA GLY A 259 2.53 38.50 2.16
C GLY A 259 1.91 39.84 2.54
N LYS A 260 2.47 40.97 2.12
CA LYS A 260 1.99 42.32 2.44
C LYS A 260 2.15 43.26 1.25
N MET A 261 1.20 44.17 1.06
CA MET A 261 1.38 45.29 0.13
C MET A 261 2.05 46.46 0.85
N ILE A 262 3.10 47.04 0.28
CA ILE A 262 3.87 48.14 0.86
C ILE A 262 3.66 49.43 0.08
N ASP A 263 3.29 50.49 0.80
CA ASP A 263 3.01 51.83 0.29
C ASP A 263 4.20 52.41 -0.49
N GLY A 264 3.91 52.97 -1.68
CA GLY A 264 4.91 53.68 -2.49
C GLY A 264 5.92 52.79 -3.22
N LEU A 265 5.90 51.48 -3.00
CA LEU A 265 6.73 50.51 -3.74
C LEU A 265 5.92 49.84 -4.85
N GLU A 266 6.59 49.35 -5.90
CA GLU A 266 5.95 48.49 -6.90
C GLU A 266 5.76 47.10 -6.30
N ASN A 267 4.50 46.67 -6.17
CA ASN A 267 4.12 45.40 -5.56
C ASN A 267 3.67 44.43 -6.64
N LYS A 268 4.19 43.20 -6.60
CA LYS A 268 3.65 42.07 -7.34
C LYS A 268 2.50 41.46 -6.54
N VAL A 269 1.34 41.31 -7.16
CA VAL A 269 0.15 40.73 -6.53
C VAL A 269 -0.37 39.61 -7.41
N ALA A 270 -0.30 38.39 -6.89
CA ALA A 270 -0.94 37.24 -7.50
C ALA A 270 -2.42 37.20 -7.17
N TYR A 271 -3.18 36.46 -7.96
CA TYR A 271 -4.60 36.26 -7.75
C TYR A 271 -5.00 34.84 -8.13
N LYS A 272 -5.97 34.29 -7.40
CA LYS A 272 -6.54 32.96 -7.64
C LYS A 272 -8.06 33.06 -7.63
N ALA A 273 -8.68 32.58 -8.69
CA ALA A 273 -10.11 32.51 -8.90
C ALA A 273 -10.55 31.04 -8.89
N ILE A 274 -11.49 30.71 -8.01
CA ILE A 274 -12.01 29.35 -7.83
C ILE A 274 -13.52 29.39 -8.02
N ASN A 275 -14.06 28.44 -8.78
CA ASN A 275 -15.50 28.28 -8.99
C ASN A 275 -16.17 27.48 -7.86
N TYR A 276 -17.48 27.33 -7.91
CA TYR A 276 -18.27 26.54 -6.95
C TYR A 276 -17.83 25.06 -6.80
N LYS A 277 -17.02 24.51 -7.72
CA LYS A 277 -16.47 23.15 -7.64
C LYS A 277 -15.14 23.06 -6.90
N GLY A 278 -14.57 24.18 -6.44
CA GLY A 278 -13.23 24.21 -5.88
C GLY A 278 -12.12 24.16 -6.94
N LEU A 279 -12.45 24.31 -8.23
CA LEU A 279 -11.50 24.32 -9.35
C LEU A 279 -11.28 25.74 -9.87
N GLY A 280 -10.15 25.95 -10.54
CA GLY A 280 -9.76 27.20 -11.16
C GLY A 280 -10.81 27.75 -12.12
N ALA A 281 -10.98 29.07 -12.11
CA ALA A 281 -11.92 29.78 -12.97
C ALA A 281 -11.19 30.82 -13.85
N VAL A 282 -11.41 30.75 -15.16
CA VAL A 282 -10.94 31.77 -16.10
C VAL A 282 -11.82 33.01 -15.97
N VAL A 283 -11.23 34.10 -15.51
CA VAL A 283 -11.90 35.37 -15.25
C VAL A 283 -11.06 36.55 -15.73
N SER A 284 -11.73 37.60 -16.18
CA SER A 284 -11.12 38.88 -16.54
C SER A 284 -11.77 40.00 -15.76
N GLY A 285 -10.96 40.94 -15.29
CA GLY A 285 -11.43 42.06 -14.47
C GLY A 285 -10.40 43.17 -14.35
N HIS A 286 -10.69 44.11 -13.46
CA HIS A 286 -9.83 45.25 -13.17
C HIS A 286 -9.59 45.38 -11.67
N ILE A 287 -8.35 45.63 -11.27
CA ILE A 287 -8.06 46.20 -9.95
C ILE A 287 -8.47 47.66 -10.00
N VAL A 288 -9.35 48.05 -9.08
CA VAL A 288 -9.87 49.42 -8.91
C VAL A 288 -9.59 49.92 -7.49
N ASP A 289 -9.64 51.24 -7.28
CA ASP A 289 -9.65 51.82 -5.93
C ASP A 289 -11.08 51.96 -5.36
N GLU A 290 -11.22 52.55 -4.17
CA GLU A 290 -12.51 52.79 -3.51
C GLU A 290 -13.47 53.68 -4.32
N THR A 291 -12.96 54.44 -5.30
CA THR A 291 -13.73 55.32 -6.19
C THR A 291 -14.09 54.67 -7.53
N ASP A 292 -13.84 53.36 -7.69
CA ASP A 292 -13.96 52.63 -8.97
C ASP A 292 -12.98 53.10 -10.07
N SER A 293 -11.94 53.87 -9.72
CA SER A 293 -10.91 54.24 -10.68
C SER A 293 -10.05 53.03 -11.04
N ILE A 294 -9.87 52.78 -12.34
CA ILE A 294 -9.11 51.62 -12.84
C ILE A 294 -7.61 51.81 -12.57
N ILE A 295 -7.01 50.83 -11.90
CA ILE A 295 -5.57 50.78 -11.60
C ILE A 295 -4.86 49.85 -12.58
N ARG A 296 -5.34 48.61 -12.72
CA ARG A 296 -4.75 47.61 -13.62
C ARG A 296 -5.75 46.54 -14.07
N PRO A 297 -5.75 46.11 -15.34
CA PRO A 297 -6.48 44.90 -15.74
C PRO A 297 -5.79 43.64 -15.21
N PHE A 298 -6.56 42.57 -15.05
CA PHE A 298 -6.05 41.24 -14.71
C PHE A 298 -6.84 40.15 -15.44
N THR A 299 -6.21 39.01 -15.68
CA THR A 299 -6.85 37.83 -16.28
C THR A 299 -6.16 36.57 -15.76
N THR A 300 -6.95 35.59 -15.35
CA THR A 300 -6.43 34.30 -14.87
C THR A 300 -6.09 33.37 -16.04
N ASN A 301 -5.19 32.42 -15.78
CA ASN A 301 -4.89 31.30 -16.67
C ASN A 301 -5.98 30.21 -16.57
N ASP A 302 -5.80 29.10 -17.30
CA ASP A 302 -6.75 27.99 -17.35
C ASP A 302 -7.01 27.33 -15.98
N LEU A 303 -6.07 27.47 -15.04
CA LEU A 303 -6.17 26.97 -13.66
C LEU A 303 -6.57 28.07 -12.67
N GLY A 304 -7.10 29.20 -13.16
CA GLY A 304 -7.64 30.28 -12.35
C GLY A 304 -6.60 31.14 -11.65
N MET A 305 -5.33 31.13 -12.05
CA MET A 305 -4.27 31.91 -11.40
C MET A 305 -3.63 32.95 -12.31
N GLY A 306 -3.07 33.99 -11.72
CA GLY A 306 -2.24 34.95 -12.44
C GLY A 306 -1.56 35.92 -11.48
N PHE A 307 -0.84 36.90 -12.02
CA PHE A 307 -0.24 37.96 -11.24
C PHE A 307 -0.14 39.27 -12.04
N THR A 308 -0.01 40.39 -11.32
CA THR A 308 0.19 41.73 -11.90
C THR A 308 1.05 42.59 -10.99
N TYR A 309 1.43 43.77 -11.47
CA TYR A 309 2.27 44.72 -10.76
C TYR A 309 1.59 46.08 -10.70
N PHE A 310 1.57 46.70 -9.52
CA PHE A 310 1.16 48.10 -9.37
C PHE A 310 1.75 48.72 -8.10
N LYS A 311 1.68 50.05 -8.00
CA LYS A 311 2.17 50.82 -6.85
C LYS A 311 0.99 51.28 -5.97
N PRO A 312 0.68 50.56 -4.87
CA PRO A 312 -0.42 50.92 -3.99
C PRO A 312 -0.08 52.13 -3.12
N SER A 313 -1.12 52.85 -2.69
CA SER A 313 -1.04 53.91 -1.68
C SER A 313 -1.75 53.52 -0.39
N LYS A 314 -1.17 53.83 0.77
CA LYS A 314 -1.81 53.59 2.08
C LYS A 314 -3.11 54.38 2.28
N SER A 315 -3.28 55.50 1.58
CA SER A 315 -4.51 56.31 1.68
C SER A 315 -5.70 55.71 0.93
N LYS A 316 -5.47 54.66 0.12
CA LYS A 316 -6.48 54.02 -0.73
C LYS A 316 -6.76 52.58 -0.32
N SER A 317 -7.93 52.08 -0.70
CA SER A 317 -8.29 50.66 -0.62
C SER A 317 -8.50 50.11 -2.03
N TYR A 318 -8.04 48.89 -2.27
CA TYR A 318 -8.07 48.30 -3.61
C TYR A 318 -9.00 47.09 -3.66
N TYR A 319 -9.66 46.91 -4.80
CA TYR A 319 -10.61 45.82 -5.05
C TYR A 319 -10.40 45.23 -6.44
N GLY A 320 -10.49 43.91 -6.57
CA GLY A 320 -10.70 43.25 -7.85
C GLY A 320 -12.15 43.36 -8.26
N LYS A 321 -12.42 44.01 -9.38
CA LYS A 321 -13.76 44.19 -9.94
C LYS A 321 -13.95 43.29 -11.16
N ILE A 322 -14.96 42.42 -11.10
CA ILE A 322 -15.39 41.56 -12.21
C ILE A 322 -16.82 41.94 -12.57
N ILE A 323 -17.13 41.94 -13.86
CA ILE A 323 -18.49 42.14 -14.37
C ILE A 323 -18.98 40.79 -14.88
N SER A 324 -20.08 40.29 -14.32
CA SER A 324 -20.69 39.04 -14.74
C SER A 324 -21.28 39.15 -16.15
N LYS A 325 -21.64 38.00 -16.74
CA LYS A 325 -22.33 37.98 -18.04
C LYS A 325 -23.69 38.70 -18.00
N GLU A 326 -24.29 38.80 -16.82
CA GLU A 326 -25.57 39.48 -16.57
C GLU A 326 -25.38 40.97 -16.24
N GLY A 327 -24.14 41.48 -16.29
CA GLY A 327 -23.82 42.88 -16.01
C GLY A 327 -23.68 43.22 -14.52
N VAL A 328 -23.76 42.23 -13.63
CA VAL A 328 -23.58 42.43 -12.18
C VAL A 328 -22.10 42.63 -11.87
N ALA A 329 -21.77 43.70 -11.16
CA ALA A 329 -20.40 43.99 -10.74
C ALA A 329 -20.10 43.38 -9.36
N TYR A 330 -19.14 42.46 -9.31
CA TYR A 330 -18.60 41.89 -8.07
C TYR A 330 -17.29 42.58 -7.69
N LYS A 331 -17.12 42.92 -6.41
CA LYS A 331 -15.89 43.51 -5.85
C LYS A 331 -15.28 42.60 -4.79
N TYR A 332 -14.00 42.28 -4.95
CA TYR A 332 -13.22 41.43 -4.06
C TYR A 332 -12.09 42.26 -3.42
N PRO A 333 -12.01 42.37 -2.09
CA PRO A 333 -11.01 43.23 -1.44
C PRO A 333 -9.59 42.67 -1.61
N LEU A 334 -8.63 43.55 -1.95
CA LEU A 334 -7.21 43.24 -1.85
C LEU A 334 -6.72 43.41 -0.39
N PRO A 335 -5.60 42.77 0.00
CA PRO A 335 -5.03 42.94 1.34
C PRO A 335 -4.71 44.41 1.68
N LYS A 336 -4.76 44.78 2.96
CA LYS A 336 -4.49 46.17 3.37
C LYS A 336 -3.03 46.57 3.09
N VAL A 337 -2.86 47.79 2.58
CA VAL A 337 -1.54 48.40 2.33
C VAL A 337 -0.90 48.82 3.65
N LYS A 338 0.36 48.45 3.86
CA LYS A 338 1.18 48.84 5.00
C LYS A 338 1.99 50.09 4.65
N SER A 339 2.07 51.04 5.59
CA SER A 339 2.90 52.26 5.39
C SER A 339 4.37 51.93 5.22
N THR A 340 4.86 50.94 5.96
CA THR A 340 6.26 50.55 5.95
C THR A 340 6.41 49.04 5.97
N GLY A 341 7.50 48.56 5.37
CA GLY A 341 7.86 47.14 5.36
C GLY A 341 8.90 46.82 4.29
N TYR A 342 9.19 45.53 4.18
CA TYR A 342 10.11 44.98 3.20
C TYR A 342 9.32 44.25 2.12
N LEU A 343 9.86 44.23 0.90
CA LEU A 343 9.41 43.42 -0.23
C LEU A 343 10.58 42.54 -0.67
N ILE A 344 10.29 41.29 -0.96
CA ILE A 344 11.23 40.34 -1.55
C ILE A 344 10.68 39.93 -2.91
N SER A 345 11.52 39.93 -3.94
CA SER A 345 11.18 39.48 -5.29
C SER A 345 12.22 38.50 -5.77
N ALA A 346 11.77 37.36 -6.29
CA ALA A 346 12.63 36.37 -6.94
C ALA A 346 12.33 36.33 -8.45
N GLY A 347 13.34 36.60 -9.27
CA GLY A 347 13.29 36.54 -10.72
C GLY A 347 14.15 35.40 -11.27
N GLU A 348 13.85 34.97 -12.49
CA GLU A 348 14.63 33.98 -13.23
C GLU A 348 15.32 34.62 -14.44
N THR A 349 16.62 34.35 -14.60
CA THR A 349 17.38 34.55 -15.84
C THR A 349 17.85 33.19 -16.35
N ARG A 350 18.64 33.16 -17.45
CA ARG A 350 19.17 31.90 -18.00
C ARG A 350 19.93 31.09 -16.94
N ASP A 351 20.91 31.71 -16.28
CA ASP A 351 21.86 31.01 -15.40
C ASP A 351 21.67 31.35 -13.92
N TYR A 352 20.90 32.39 -13.59
CA TYR A 352 20.77 32.92 -12.23
C TYR A 352 19.32 33.09 -11.80
N MET A 353 19.08 32.85 -10.52
CA MET A 353 17.97 33.42 -9.78
C MET A 353 18.39 34.82 -9.29
N SER A 354 17.66 35.87 -9.67
CA SER A 354 17.83 37.20 -9.10
C SER A 354 16.96 37.33 -7.86
N LEU A 355 17.51 37.93 -6.81
CA LEU A 355 16.83 38.20 -5.57
C LEU A 355 16.94 39.69 -5.28
N THR A 356 15.79 40.37 -5.25
CA THR A 356 15.73 41.79 -4.93
C THR A 356 14.97 41.98 -3.63
N VAL A 357 15.54 42.74 -2.70
CA VAL A 357 14.88 43.19 -1.47
C VAL A 357 14.72 44.69 -1.53
N LYS A 358 13.49 45.19 -1.36
CA LYS A 358 13.19 46.63 -1.35
C LYS A 358 12.52 47.00 -0.03
N SER A 359 12.75 48.21 0.45
CA SER A 359 12.11 48.76 1.64
C SER A 359 11.93 50.25 1.52
N ASN A 360 10.87 50.76 2.13
CA ASN A 360 10.66 52.20 2.33
C ASN A 360 10.95 52.64 3.78
N ILE A 361 11.52 51.74 4.60
CA ILE A 361 11.99 52.04 5.95
C ILE A 361 13.32 52.79 5.84
N GLN A 362 13.42 53.94 6.52
CA GLN A 362 14.62 54.79 6.48
C GLN A 362 15.81 54.23 7.29
N ASN A 363 15.57 53.25 8.16
CA ASN A 363 16.62 52.62 8.97
C ASN A 363 17.25 51.43 8.21
N THR A 364 18.58 51.42 8.12
CA THR A 364 19.38 50.37 7.46
C THR A 364 19.80 49.31 8.47
N GLU A 365 18.84 48.62 9.09
CA GLU A 365 19.18 47.47 9.91
C GLU A 365 19.89 46.39 9.08
N ASN A 366 20.80 45.65 9.69
CA ASN A 366 21.39 44.48 9.05
C ASN A 366 20.31 43.43 8.83
N LEU A 367 20.14 43.01 7.59
CA LEU A 367 19.23 41.96 7.19
C LEU A 367 20.02 40.73 6.78
N TYR A 368 19.35 39.59 6.74
CA TYR A 368 19.89 38.45 6.03
C TYR A 368 18.79 37.62 5.39
N VAL A 369 19.16 36.91 4.32
CA VAL A 369 18.29 35.94 3.66
C VAL A 369 18.84 34.54 3.89
N GLU A 370 17.93 33.61 4.21
CA GLU A 370 18.19 32.18 4.12
C GLU A 370 17.52 31.59 2.89
N VAL A 371 18.31 30.87 2.09
CA VAL A 371 17.86 30.05 0.97
C VAL A 371 17.88 28.60 1.42
N ARG A 372 16.71 27.97 1.44
CA ARG A 372 16.49 26.59 1.89
C ARG A 372 15.83 25.78 0.79
N SER A 373 16.05 24.47 0.79
CA SER A 373 15.26 23.53 -0.01
C SER A 373 15.14 22.25 0.79
N ARG A 374 13.90 21.75 0.92
CA ARG A 374 13.52 20.55 1.69
C ARG A 374 14.07 20.52 3.12
N GLY A 375 13.96 21.66 3.81
CA GLY A 375 14.45 21.84 5.18
C GLY A 375 15.96 22.06 5.34
N VAL A 376 16.75 21.91 4.27
CA VAL A 376 18.20 22.08 4.29
C VAL A 376 18.57 23.53 3.98
N LEU A 377 19.42 24.15 4.82
CA LEU A 377 20.00 25.46 4.55
C LEU A 377 21.03 25.40 3.42
N ILE A 378 20.71 25.96 2.25
CA ILE A 378 21.59 26.00 1.09
C ILE A 378 22.59 27.15 1.21
N ARG A 379 22.09 28.36 1.52
CA ARG A 379 22.89 29.59 1.65
C ARG A 379 22.28 30.54 2.67
N LYS A 380 23.13 31.28 3.37
CA LYS A 380 22.78 32.43 4.19
C LYS A 380 23.58 33.63 3.72
N HIS A 381 22.92 34.76 3.48
CA HIS A 381 23.54 35.98 2.95
C HIS A 381 23.08 37.19 3.77
N ALA A 382 24.00 37.84 4.47
CA ALA A 382 23.74 39.06 5.22
C ALA A 382 24.07 40.29 4.37
N PHE A 383 23.27 41.35 4.52
CA PHE A 383 23.40 42.57 3.74
C PHE A 383 22.72 43.75 4.45
N THR A 384 23.01 44.96 3.97
CA THR A 384 22.30 46.19 4.28
C THR A 384 21.61 46.69 3.01
N LEU A 385 20.57 47.52 3.17
CA LEU A 385 19.90 48.14 2.03
C LEU A 385 20.63 49.43 1.64
N GLU A 386 21.05 49.53 0.39
CA GLU A 386 21.57 50.77 -0.21
C GLU A 386 20.43 51.49 -0.93
N ASN A 387 20.13 52.73 -0.54
CA ASN A 387 18.98 53.49 -1.07
C ASN A 387 17.64 52.71 -0.99
N GLY A 388 17.46 51.92 0.07
CA GLY A 388 16.26 51.12 0.28
C GLY A 388 16.18 49.85 -0.58
N MET A 389 17.27 49.44 -1.24
CA MET A 389 17.30 48.26 -2.08
C MET A 389 18.56 47.42 -1.86
N HIS A 390 18.44 46.11 -2.05
CA HIS A 390 19.57 45.19 -2.22
C HIS A 390 19.24 44.21 -3.33
N GLU A 391 20.22 43.87 -4.15
CA GLU A 391 20.08 42.86 -5.21
C GLU A 391 21.20 41.83 -5.10
N ALA A 392 20.85 40.56 -5.27
CA ALA A 392 21.78 39.45 -5.27
C ALA A 392 21.45 38.45 -6.39
N PHE A 393 22.46 37.76 -6.88
CA PHE A 393 22.32 36.72 -7.90
C PHE A 393 22.84 35.40 -7.36
N VAL A 394 22.06 34.34 -7.53
CA VAL A 394 22.44 32.97 -7.15
C VAL A 394 22.43 32.11 -8.40
N LYS A 395 23.55 31.42 -8.70
CA LYS A 395 23.63 30.51 -9.83
C LYS A 395 22.61 29.38 -9.67
N LYS A 396 21.76 29.14 -10.68
CA LYS A 396 20.76 28.07 -10.65
C LYS A 396 21.38 26.68 -10.52
N ALA A 397 22.57 26.49 -11.08
CA ALA A 397 23.31 25.23 -10.96
C ALA A 397 23.61 24.85 -9.50
N GLU A 398 23.80 25.84 -8.62
CA GLU A 398 24.05 25.67 -7.18
C GLU A 398 22.77 25.43 -6.36
N LEU A 399 21.60 25.66 -6.94
CA LEU A 399 20.31 25.42 -6.31
C LEU A 399 19.85 23.97 -6.56
N PRO A 400 19.17 23.32 -5.60
CA PRO A 400 18.54 22.02 -5.83
C PRO A 400 17.44 22.08 -6.89
N ASN A 401 17.14 20.94 -7.52
CA ASN A 401 15.98 20.82 -8.43
C ASN A 401 14.69 20.81 -7.62
N GLY A 402 13.66 21.54 -8.06
CA GLY A 402 12.38 21.68 -7.37
C GLY A 402 12.25 23.01 -6.63
N ILE A 403 11.53 23.01 -5.50
CA ILE A 403 11.19 24.23 -4.79
C ILE A 403 12.36 24.70 -3.92
N VAL A 404 12.68 25.97 -4.06
CA VAL A 404 13.62 26.72 -3.24
C VAL A 404 12.82 27.73 -2.44
N TYR A 405 13.10 27.82 -1.16
CA TYR A 405 12.38 28.65 -0.23
C TYR A 405 13.30 29.70 0.38
N ILE A 406 12.91 30.95 0.23
CA ILE A 406 13.73 32.12 0.54
C ILE A 406 13.04 32.88 1.66
N THR A 407 13.72 33.08 2.77
CA THR A 407 13.18 33.82 3.93
C THR A 407 14.11 34.98 4.25
N LEU A 408 13.53 36.18 4.32
CA LEU A 408 14.19 37.39 4.80
C LEU A 408 14.00 37.52 6.31
N PHE A 409 15.08 37.77 7.02
CA PHE A 409 15.11 37.96 8.45
C PHE A 409 15.71 39.32 8.82
N THR A 410 15.27 39.85 9.96
CA THR A 410 15.97 40.95 10.64
C THR A 410 17.20 40.43 11.39
N SER A 411 18.01 41.35 11.91
CA SER A 411 19.15 41.04 12.79
C SER A 411 18.77 40.32 14.09
N TYR A 412 17.49 40.32 14.47
CA TYR A 412 16.94 39.63 15.65
C TYR A 412 16.38 38.24 15.35
N ASP A 413 16.73 37.65 14.20
CA ASP A 413 16.22 36.35 13.72
C ASP A 413 14.69 36.30 13.55
N ALA A 414 14.04 37.46 13.38
CA ALA A 414 12.60 37.53 13.10
C ALA A 414 12.33 37.45 11.59
N PRO A 415 11.54 36.46 11.10
CA PRO A 415 11.19 36.36 9.68
C PRO A 415 10.22 37.47 9.29
N VAL A 416 10.48 38.14 8.16
CA VAL A 416 9.71 39.31 7.72
C VAL A 416 8.97 39.07 6.42
N CYS A 417 9.65 38.44 5.45
CA CYS A 417 9.14 38.12 4.13
C CYS A 417 9.64 36.74 3.67
N GLU A 418 8.82 36.06 2.88
CA GLU A 418 9.08 34.71 2.40
C GLU A 418 8.65 34.58 0.95
N ARG A 419 9.39 33.77 0.20
CA ARG A 419 9.17 33.54 -1.23
C ARG A 419 9.60 32.14 -1.62
N LEU A 420 8.73 31.41 -2.33
CA LEU A 420 9.14 30.20 -3.05
C LEU A 420 9.70 30.58 -4.42
N PHE A 421 10.66 29.81 -4.91
CA PHE A 421 11.19 29.90 -6.26
C PHE A 421 11.29 28.49 -6.80
N PHE A 422 10.81 28.23 -8.01
CA PHE A 422 10.92 26.92 -8.62
C PHE A 422 12.18 26.85 -9.49
N ASN A 423 13.13 26.00 -9.12
CA ASN A 423 14.35 25.77 -9.89
C ASN A 423 14.24 24.45 -10.66
N TYR A 424 14.10 24.53 -11.99
CA TYR A 424 14.08 23.34 -12.85
C TYR A 424 15.47 23.04 -13.40
N LYS A 425 15.94 21.81 -13.17
CA LYS A 425 17.23 21.29 -13.62
C LYS A 425 17.03 20.17 -14.63
N GLU A 426 17.22 20.47 -15.91
CA GLU A 426 17.02 19.53 -17.01
C GLU A 426 17.93 18.31 -16.89
N GLU A 427 19.15 18.45 -16.37
CA GLU A 427 20.09 17.33 -16.18
C GLU A 427 19.66 16.33 -15.08
N LYS A 428 18.61 16.66 -14.32
CA LYS A 428 17.97 15.77 -13.33
C LYS A 428 16.74 15.05 -13.88
N ILE A 429 16.41 15.29 -15.14
CA ILE A 429 15.31 14.65 -15.84
C ILE A 429 15.90 13.71 -16.89
N VAL A 430 15.43 12.47 -16.95
CA VAL A 430 15.83 11.54 -18.00
C VAL A 430 14.92 11.70 -19.22
N ASN A 431 15.49 11.56 -20.40
CA ASN A 431 14.76 11.54 -21.65
C ASN A 431 14.27 10.11 -21.89
N ILE A 432 12.96 9.95 -22.08
CA ILE A 432 12.34 8.65 -22.35
C ILE A 432 11.71 8.72 -23.73
N THR A 433 11.93 7.69 -24.53
CA THR A 433 11.16 7.44 -25.75
C THR A 433 10.53 6.07 -25.65
N ALA A 434 9.27 5.97 -26.02
CA ALA A 434 8.54 4.71 -26.05
C ALA A 434 7.81 4.60 -27.38
N ASN A 435 8.16 3.59 -28.18
CA ASN A 435 7.60 3.40 -29.52
C ASN A 435 7.12 1.96 -29.67
N THR A 436 5.92 1.83 -30.23
CA THR A 436 5.37 0.55 -30.67
C THR A 436 5.98 0.14 -32.02
N ASP A 437 5.96 -1.16 -32.33
CA ASP A 437 6.46 -1.65 -33.62
C ASP A 437 5.56 -1.28 -34.81
N LYS A 438 4.31 -0.86 -34.56
CA LYS A 438 3.33 -0.37 -35.53
C LYS A 438 2.51 0.78 -34.94
N GLU A 439 1.88 1.57 -35.81
CA GLU A 439 0.94 2.63 -35.41
C GLU A 439 -0.50 2.10 -35.24
N PHE A 440 -0.86 1.09 -36.03
CA PHE A 440 -2.17 0.45 -36.05
C PHE A 440 -2.06 -1.04 -35.73
N TYR A 441 -2.95 -1.52 -34.87
CA TYR A 441 -3.07 -2.93 -34.49
C TYR A 441 -4.49 -3.42 -34.68
N GLY A 442 -4.65 -4.72 -34.96
CA GLY A 442 -5.94 -5.39 -34.86
C GLY A 442 -6.27 -5.80 -33.42
N LYS A 443 -7.54 -6.14 -33.17
CA LYS A 443 -7.99 -6.77 -31.92
C LYS A 443 -7.12 -7.97 -31.55
N ARG A 444 -6.79 -8.12 -30.27
CA ARG A 444 -5.96 -9.22 -29.75
C ARG A 444 -4.60 -9.38 -30.40
N GLN A 445 -4.13 -8.40 -31.19
CA GLN A 445 -2.82 -8.46 -31.79
C GLN A 445 -1.74 -8.20 -30.73
N LYS A 446 -0.63 -8.92 -30.83
CA LYS A 446 0.57 -8.69 -30.03
C LYS A 446 1.19 -7.33 -30.39
N THR A 447 1.54 -6.55 -29.36
CA THR A 447 2.26 -5.29 -29.46
C THR A 447 3.61 -5.41 -28.77
N ALA A 448 4.66 -4.90 -29.41
CA ALA A 448 5.98 -4.76 -28.83
C ALA A 448 6.30 -3.29 -28.59
N LEU A 449 6.40 -2.89 -27.32
CA LEU A 449 6.82 -1.57 -26.88
C LEU A 449 8.33 -1.57 -26.67
N LYS A 450 9.04 -0.72 -27.42
CA LYS A 450 10.47 -0.44 -27.23
C LYS A 450 10.60 0.84 -26.42
N VAL A 451 11.25 0.74 -25.26
CA VAL A 451 11.55 1.87 -24.39
C VAL A 451 13.05 2.13 -24.45
N SER A 452 13.43 3.38 -24.70
CA SER A 452 14.82 3.83 -24.68
C SER A 452 14.93 5.05 -23.77
N VAL A 453 15.92 5.02 -22.88
CA VAL A 453 16.13 6.05 -21.85
C VAL A 453 17.56 6.59 -21.92
N SER A 454 17.68 7.91 -22.00
CA SER A 454 18.94 8.62 -22.03
C SER A 454 18.96 9.79 -21.05
N ASP A 455 20.12 10.36 -20.78
CA ASP A 455 20.24 11.64 -20.10
C ASP A 455 20.09 12.83 -21.07
N VAL A 456 20.32 14.03 -20.56
CA VAL A 456 20.23 15.28 -21.33
C VAL A 456 21.30 15.38 -22.43
N ASP A 457 22.38 14.61 -22.32
CA ASP A 457 23.48 14.56 -23.30
C ASP A 457 23.31 13.37 -24.27
N ASP A 458 22.11 12.78 -24.33
CA ASP A 458 21.74 11.61 -25.13
C ASP A 458 22.55 10.33 -24.81
N SER A 459 23.21 10.28 -23.65
CA SER A 459 23.92 9.08 -23.20
C SER A 459 22.92 8.08 -22.61
N PRO A 460 23.02 6.78 -22.93
CA PRO A 460 22.09 5.76 -22.41
C PRO A 460 22.18 5.66 -20.88
N VAL A 461 21.02 5.47 -20.23
CA VAL A 461 20.94 5.38 -18.77
C VAL A 461 20.15 4.16 -18.35
N LYS A 462 20.76 3.36 -17.46
CA LYS A 462 20.06 2.28 -16.77
C LYS A 462 19.06 2.82 -15.75
N VAL A 463 17.78 2.47 -15.92
CA VAL A 463 16.69 2.93 -15.05
C VAL A 463 15.77 1.79 -14.64
N ASN A 464 15.11 1.97 -13.50
CA ASN A 464 13.89 1.24 -13.21
C ASN A 464 12.69 2.06 -13.72
N PHE A 465 11.80 1.45 -14.49
CA PHE A 465 10.63 2.11 -15.04
C PHE A 465 9.36 1.28 -14.86
N SER A 466 8.22 1.94 -14.96
CA SER A 466 6.91 1.30 -15.12
C SER A 466 6.39 1.52 -16.53
N ALA A 467 5.63 0.55 -17.04
CA ALA A 467 4.87 0.67 -18.27
C ALA A 467 3.39 0.37 -17.98
N LEU A 468 2.54 1.38 -18.15
CA LEU A 468 1.09 1.28 -18.02
C LEU A 468 0.46 1.48 -19.39
N VAL A 469 -0.33 0.51 -19.83
CA VAL A 469 -1.04 0.54 -21.12
C VAL A 469 -2.53 0.41 -20.85
N MET A 470 -3.32 1.37 -21.32
CA MET A 470 -4.74 1.47 -21.00
C MET A 470 -5.54 2.03 -22.18
N ASP A 471 -6.84 1.74 -22.22
CA ASP A 471 -7.76 2.41 -23.12
C ASP A 471 -7.84 3.91 -22.80
N LYS A 472 -7.48 4.75 -23.78
CA LYS A 472 -7.38 6.21 -23.60
C LYS A 472 -8.75 6.86 -23.42
N ASN A 473 -9.78 6.35 -24.08
CA ASN A 473 -11.12 6.94 -24.02
C ASN A 473 -11.80 6.63 -22.69
N LYS A 474 -11.54 5.44 -22.15
CA LYS A 474 -12.07 5.01 -20.85
C LYS A 474 -11.33 5.65 -19.68
N LEU A 475 -10.00 5.61 -19.70
CA LEU A 475 -9.15 5.89 -18.54
C LEU A 475 -8.20 7.09 -18.72
N GLY A 476 -7.99 7.60 -19.94
CA GLY A 476 -7.01 8.65 -20.20
C GLY A 476 -7.29 9.98 -19.48
N SER A 477 -8.55 10.29 -19.17
CA SER A 477 -8.90 11.49 -18.40
C SER A 477 -8.46 11.42 -16.94
N THR A 478 -8.37 10.21 -16.34
CA THR A 478 -7.96 10.06 -14.94
C THR A 478 -6.48 10.41 -14.76
N GLN A 479 -5.66 10.13 -15.79
CA GLN A 479 -4.22 10.46 -15.81
C GLN A 479 -3.93 11.96 -15.81
N LYS A 480 -4.84 12.80 -16.32
CA LYS A 480 -4.65 14.27 -16.32
C LYS A 480 -4.75 14.88 -14.92
N VAL A 481 -5.57 14.27 -14.06
CA VAL A 481 -5.87 14.78 -12.71
C VAL A 481 -4.87 14.25 -11.70
N GLN A 482 -4.31 13.05 -11.92
CA GLN A 482 -3.32 12.46 -11.03
C GLN A 482 -1.93 13.09 -11.22
N PRO A 483 -1.18 13.32 -10.13
CA PRO A 483 0.22 13.70 -10.24
C PRO A 483 1.03 12.54 -10.77
N ASN A 484 1.75 12.77 -11.86
CA ASN A 484 2.80 11.88 -12.34
C ASN A 484 4.08 12.02 -11.51
N MET A 485 5.09 11.21 -11.81
CA MET A 485 6.38 11.23 -11.10
C MET A 485 7.03 12.62 -11.04
N LEU A 486 7.00 13.40 -12.14
CA LEU A 486 7.60 14.74 -12.19
C LEU A 486 6.88 15.70 -11.26
N SER A 487 5.56 15.79 -11.40
CA SER A 487 4.76 16.75 -10.64
C SER A 487 4.67 16.37 -9.17
N TYR A 488 4.64 15.08 -8.85
CA TYR A 488 4.69 14.60 -7.48
C TYR A 488 6.00 14.99 -6.76
N PHE A 489 7.15 14.58 -7.30
CA PHE A 489 8.44 14.76 -6.62
C PHE A 489 8.92 16.22 -6.59
N LEU A 490 8.46 17.06 -7.52
CA LEU A 490 8.88 18.46 -7.61
C LEU A 490 7.84 19.46 -7.06
N LEU A 491 6.56 19.09 -6.95
CA LEU A 491 5.49 19.97 -6.42
C LEU A 491 4.69 19.32 -5.27
N ASN A 492 3.92 18.28 -5.53
CA ASN A 492 2.93 17.77 -4.57
C ASN A 492 3.57 17.26 -3.26
N SER A 493 4.78 16.72 -3.34
CA SER A 493 5.55 16.26 -2.18
C SER A 493 6.19 17.39 -1.37
N GLU A 494 6.02 18.66 -1.75
CA GLU A 494 6.65 19.82 -1.10
C GLU A 494 5.65 20.93 -0.70
N LEU A 495 4.47 20.96 -1.33
CA LEU A 495 3.39 21.92 -1.06
C LEU A 495 2.19 21.25 -0.36
N LYS A 496 1.54 21.95 0.57
CA LYS A 496 0.27 21.55 1.16
C LYS A 496 -0.90 21.95 0.26
N GLY A 497 -1.95 21.13 0.31
CA GLY A 497 -3.22 21.43 -0.34
C GLY A 497 -3.34 20.83 -1.74
N PHE A 498 -4.51 21.04 -2.35
CA PHE A 498 -4.83 20.53 -3.67
C PHE A 498 -4.12 21.36 -4.76
N ILE A 499 -3.43 20.68 -5.66
CA ILE A 499 -2.84 21.25 -6.88
C ILE A 499 -3.67 20.72 -8.05
N GLU A 500 -4.42 21.59 -8.70
CA GLU A 500 -5.23 21.22 -9.86
C GLU A 500 -4.32 20.94 -11.07
N ASN A 501 -4.58 19.83 -11.77
CA ASN A 501 -3.86 19.37 -12.95
C ASN A 501 -2.33 19.54 -12.83
N PRO A 502 -1.68 18.90 -11.86
CA PRO A 502 -0.28 19.16 -11.51
C PRO A 502 0.70 18.85 -12.68
N ASN A 503 0.31 17.99 -13.62
CA ASN A 503 1.12 17.68 -14.81
C ASN A 503 1.17 18.86 -15.81
N TYR A 504 0.22 19.80 -15.76
CA TYR A 504 0.15 21.00 -16.61
C TYR A 504 1.43 21.86 -16.55
N TYR A 505 2.09 21.89 -15.40
CA TYR A 505 3.30 22.70 -15.19
C TYR A 505 4.56 22.10 -15.83
N PHE A 506 4.51 20.83 -16.23
CA PHE A 506 5.63 20.09 -16.83
C PHE A 506 5.40 19.73 -18.30
N ASP A 507 4.21 20.02 -18.85
CA ASP A 507 3.92 19.80 -20.27
C ASP A 507 4.79 20.72 -21.15
N SER A 508 5.66 20.12 -21.94
CA SER A 508 6.57 20.82 -22.84
C SER A 508 5.85 21.61 -23.93
N ASN A 509 4.63 21.21 -24.31
CA ASN A 509 3.78 21.90 -25.28
C ASN A 509 3.18 23.20 -24.72
N ASN A 510 3.03 23.30 -23.40
CA ASN A 510 2.58 24.52 -22.75
C ASN A 510 3.71 25.56 -22.70
N LYS A 511 3.64 26.56 -23.58
CA LYS A 511 4.61 27.68 -23.64
C LYS A 511 4.52 28.63 -22.45
N LEU A 512 3.39 28.65 -21.73
CA LEU A 512 3.16 29.49 -20.55
C LEU A 512 3.51 28.79 -19.23
N ARG A 513 3.92 27.51 -19.26
CA ARG A 513 4.16 26.70 -18.06
C ARG A 513 5.02 27.38 -16.98
N LYS A 514 6.08 28.10 -17.37
CA LYS A 514 6.96 28.81 -16.42
C LYS A 514 6.23 29.96 -15.71
N ARG A 515 5.43 30.74 -16.46
CA ARG A 515 4.60 31.82 -15.93
C ARG A 515 3.54 31.27 -14.98
N ASP A 516 2.91 30.15 -15.37
CA ASP A 516 1.82 29.56 -14.59
C ASP A 516 2.36 28.87 -13.33
N LEU A 517 3.55 28.28 -13.39
CA LEU A 517 4.25 27.74 -12.23
C LEU A 517 4.65 28.84 -11.25
N GLU A 518 5.09 30.00 -11.75
CA GLU A 518 5.30 31.19 -10.93
C GLU A 518 4.00 31.66 -10.25
N ALA A 519 2.86 31.64 -10.97
CA ALA A 519 1.56 31.95 -10.38
C ALA A 519 1.17 30.93 -9.27
N LEU A 520 1.49 29.64 -9.45
CA LEU A 520 1.33 28.63 -8.40
C LEU A 520 2.19 28.94 -7.18
N MET A 521 3.48 29.23 -7.37
CA MET A 521 4.41 29.57 -6.27
C MET A 521 3.98 30.82 -5.50
N LEU A 522 3.29 31.77 -6.14
CA LEU A 522 2.79 32.98 -5.49
C LEU A 522 1.46 32.75 -4.75
N THR A 523 0.58 31.91 -5.28
CA THR A 523 -0.77 31.67 -4.70
C THR A 523 -0.79 30.57 -3.64
N GLN A 524 0.16 29.64 -3.66
CA GLN A 524 0.31 28.56 -2.67
C GLN A 524 1.60 28.64 -1.85
N GLY A 525 2.41 29.71 -1.96
CA GLY A 525 3.78 29.66 -1.44
C GLY A 525 3.98 29.96 0.05
N TRP A 526 3.32 30.99 0.59
CA TRP A 526 3.67 31.54 1.90
C TRP A 526 3.31 30.61 3.07
N ARG A 527 2.19 29.86 3.01
CA ARG A 527 1.68 29.07 4.16
C ARG A 527 1.81 27.57 4.01
N ASP A 528 2.07 27.10 2.79
CA ASP A 528 1.88 25.71 2.43
C ASP A 528 3.19 24.95 2.17
N TYR A 529 4.36 25.56 2.37
CA TYR A 529 5.62 24.80 2.36
C TYR A 529 5.69 23.84 3.56
N ILE A 530 5.94 22.54 3.30
CA ILE A 530 5.77 21.47 4.32
C ILE A 530 6.92 21.33 5.33
N TYR A 531 8.09 21.90 5.06
CA TYR A 531 9.28 21.75 5.89
C TYR A 531 9.34 22.86 6.96
N ASP A 532 9.08 22.51 8.23
CA ASP A 532 9.18 23.46 9.36
C ASP A 532 10.63 23.94 9.54
N LYS A 533 10.78 25.21 9.92
CA LYS A 533 12.06 25.90 10.09
C LYS A 533 12.60 25.86 11.51
N THR A 534 11.74 25.60 12.50
CA THR A 534 12.07 25.85 13.90
C THR A 534 12.50 24.60 14.67
N ASP A 535 12.02 23.42 14.29
CA ASP A 535 12.46 22.16 14.91
C ASP A 535 13.79 21.68 14.33
N THR A 536 14.87 21.85 15.10
CA THR A 536 16.20 21.26 14.83
C THR A 536 16.50 20.07 15.74
N GLY A 537 15.49 19.51 16.40
CA GLY A 537 15.63 18.35 17.27
C GLY A 537 16.11 17.12 16.51
N SER A 538 17.04 16.38 17.11
CA SER A 538 17.62 15.15 16.56
C SER A 538 17.10 13.87 17.23
N ASN A 539 16.09 13.98 18.10
CA ASN A 539 15.49 12.84 18.79
C ASN A 539 14.25 12.37 18.02
N PHE A 540 14.29 11.12 17.57
CA PHE A 540 13.21 10.48 16.79
C PHE A 540 12.57 9.37 17.63
N GLU A 541 11.24 9.40 17.71
CA GLU A 541 10.45 8.42 18.46
C GLU A 541 10.41 7.08 17.70
N PHE A 542 10.13 7.14 16.40
CA PHE A 542 10.10 5.97 15.53
C PHE A 542 11.45 5.80 14.84
N GLN A 543 12.01 4.59 14.88
CA GLN A 543 13.22 4.24 14.13
C GLN A 543 12.86 3.66 12.76
N PRO A 544 13.73 3.78 11.74
CA PRO A 544 13.50 3.14 10.45
C PRO A 544 13.46 1.61 10.56
N GLU A 545 12.50 1.00 9.88
CA GLU A 545 12.44 -0.45 9.73
C GLU A 545 13.24 -0.86 8.49
N THR A 546 14.52 -1.21 8.68
CA THR A 546 15.40 -1.68 7.60
C THR A 546 15.02 -3.05 7.07
N GLU A 547 14.36 -3.87 7.90
CA GLU A 547 13.84 -5.18 7.56
C GLU A 547 12.58 -5.47 8.41
N ALA A 548 11.72 -6.36 7.92
CA ALA A 548 10.61 -6.88 8.71
C ALA A 548 11.13 -7.91 9.70
N VAL A 549 10.79 -7.78 10.98
CA VAL A 549 11.26 -8.66 12.04
C VAL A 549 10.14 -9.08 12.99
N ILE A 550 10.31 -10.25 13.62
CA ILE A 550 9.56 -10.66 14.81
C ILE A 550 10.51 -10.58 15.98
N SER A 551 10.18 -9.75 16.97
CA SER A 551 10.93 -9.69 18.22
C SER A 551 10.10 -10.15 19.41
N GLY A 552 10.79 -10.49 20.48
CA GLY A 552 10.15 -10.91 21.72
C GLY A 552 11.16 -11.15 22.82
N LYS A 553 10.67 -11.71 23.92
CA LYS A 553 11.46 -11.99 25.12
C LYS A 553 11.22 -13.40 25.63
N VAL A 554 12.28 -13.99 26.14
CA VAL A 554 12.30 -15.26 26.85
C VAL A 554 12.38 -14.98 28.35
N ARG A 555 11.45 -15.52 29.11
CA ARG A 555 11.34 -15.35 30.58
C ARG A 555 11.30 -16.70 31.28
N SER A 556 11.73 -16.72 32.54
CA SER A 556 11.64 -17.92 33.36
C SER A 556 10.19 -18.36 33.59
N ASN A 557 9.94 -19.66 33.55
CA ASN A 557 8.60 -20.22 33.82
C ASN A 557 8.10 -19.99 35.24
N PHE A 558 9.01 -20.00 36.21
CA PHE A 558 8.68 -19.81 37.63
C PHE A 558 8.55 -18.33 38.02
N ASN A 559 9.08 -17.41 37.20
CA ASN A 559 8.96 -15.97 37.44
C ASN A 559 9.05 -15.21 36.12
N LYS A 560 7.90 -14.74 35.62
CA LYS A 560 7.76 -14.02 34.35
C LYS A 560 8.58 -12.72 34.27
N ASN A 561 9.06 -12.20 35.40
CA ASN A 561 9.89 -10.99 35.45
C ASN A 561 11.41 -11.28 35.41
N LYS A 562 11.84 -12.55 35.49
CA LYS A 562 13.27 -12.92 35.49
C LYS A 562 13.74 -13.39 34.12
N THR A 563 14.91 -12.89 33.71
CA THR A 563 15.61 -13.32 32.49
C THR A 563 16.35 -14.65 32.70
N PRO A 564 16.56 -15.45 31.64
CA PRO A 564 17.46 -16.59 31.68
C PRO A 564 18.89 -16.15 32.07
N LYS A 565 19.55 -16.92 32.95
CA LYS A 565 20.94 -16.63 33.37
C LYS A 565 21.99 -16.91 32.29
N LYS A 566 21.63 -17.70 31.28
CA LYS A 566 22.47 -18.05 30.14
C LYS A 566 21.64 -17.79 28.87
N PRO A 567 22.29 -17.42 27.76
CA PRO A 567 21.61 -17.29 26.49
C PRO A 567 20.93 -18.60 26.08
N ILE A 568 19.74 -18.48 25.49
CA ILE A 568 18.88 -19.58 25.06
C ILE A 568 18.85 -19.61 23.53
N ASN A 569 19.00 -20.80 22.95
CA ASN A 569 18.86 -20.97 21.50
C ASN A 569 17.38 -21.12 21.16
N LEU A 570 16.90 -20.34 20.20
CA LEU A 570 15.55 -20.38 19.68
C LEU A 570 15.57 -20.89 18.24
N THR A 571 14.64 -21.76 17.89
CA THR A 571 14.39 -22.19 16.51
C THR A 571 12.97 -21.82 16.13
N MET A 572 12.79 -21.00 15.10
CA MET A 572 11.48 -20.65 14.54
C MET A 572 11.25 -21.40 13.24
N ILE A 573 10.07 -21.98 13.09
CA ILE A 573 9.57 -22.62 11.87
C ILE A 573 8.31 -21.90 11.42
N THR A 574 8.17 -21.67 10.12
CA THR A 574 7.01 -20.95 9.54
C THR A 574 6.20 -21.82 8.56
N LYS A 575 4.93 -21.47 8.34
CA LYS A 575 4.02 -22.00 7.31
C LYS A 575 3.12 -20.88 6.79
N PRO A 576 2.68 -20.87 5.51
CA PRO A 576 2.82 -21.93 4.49
C PRO A 576 4.21 -21.97 3.85
N SER A 577 4.93 -20.85 3.84
CA SER A 577 6.34 -20.82 3.44
C SER A 577 7.16 -21.54 4.52
N PHE A 578 7.56 -22.78 4.27
CA PHE A 578 8.41 -23.51 5.20
C PHE A 578 9.82 -22.89 5.22
N SER A 579 10.12 -22.17 6.30
CA SER A 579 11.48 -21.71 6.60
C SER A 579 11.85 -22.04 8.04
N VAL A 580 13.15 -22.17 8.29
CA VAL A 580 13.70 -22.44 9.61
C VAL A 580 14.71 -21.35 9.94
N HIS A 581 14.53 -20.68 11.07
CA HIS A 581 15.40 -19.62 11.55
C HIS A 581 15.91 -19.98 12.95
N THR A 582 17.18 -19.72 13.24
CA THR A 582 17.77 -19.98 14.56
C THR A 582 18.44 -18.74 15.12
N GLN A 583 18.27 -18.47 16.42
CA GLN A 583 18.88 -17.31 17.08
C GLN A 583 19.18 -17.58 18.54
N GLU A 584 20.23 -16.97 19.09
CA GLU A 584 20.54 -16.99 20.52
C GLU A 584 20.02 -15.69 21.18
N THR A 585 19.33 -15.78 22.32
CA THR A 585 18.82 -14.61 23.03
C THR A 585 19.95 -13.74 23.59
N ASP A 586 19.73 -12.43 23.69
CA ASP A 586 20.69 -11.53 24.35
C ASP A 586 20.72 -11.68 25.90
N SER A 587 21.50 -10.84 26.58
CA SER A 587 21.62 -10.84 28.05
C SER A 587 20.33 -10.43 28.79
N LEU A 588 19.40 -9.79 28.09
CA LEU A 588 18.07 -9.41 28.57
C LEU A 588 17.00 -10.45 28.21
N GLY A 589 17.39 -11.54 27.54
CA GLY A 589 16.50 -12.59 27.05
C GLY A 589 15.72 -12.18 25.80
N ALA A 590 16.08 -11.09 25.12
CA ALA A 590 15.42 -10.66 23.90
C ALA A 590 15.91 -11.44 22.67
N PHE A 591 15.05 -11.58 21.67
CA PHE A 591 15.35 -12.18 20.37
C PHE A 591 14.65 -11.40 19.24
N THR A 592 15.16 -11.56 18.01
CA THR A 592 14.68 -10.91 16.78
C THR A 592 14.90 -11.80 15.56
N PHE A 593 13.85 -12.40 15.00
CA PHE A 593 13.91 -13.15 13.74
C PHE A 593 13.59 -12.26 12.54
N SER A 594 14.40 -12.33 11.48
CA SER A 594 14.14 -11.62 10.22
C SER A 594 13.09 -12.34 9.37
N LEU A 595 12.13 -11.58 8.83
CA LEU A 595 11.04 -12.04 7.95
C LEU A 595 11.30 -11.71 6.47
N ASN A 596 12.53 -11.36 6.11
CA ASN A 596 12.83 -10.77 4.80
C ASN A 596 12.42 -11.57 3.56
N ASN A 597 12.14 -12.87 3.74
CA ASN A 597 11.76 -13.81 2.68
C ASN A 597 10.41 -14.48 2.93
N LEU A 598 9.60 -13.97 3.86
CA LEU A 598 8.28 -14.50 4.18
C LEU A 598 7.18 -13.70 3.48
N PHE A 599 6.70 -14.22 2.35
CA PHE A 599 5.66 -13.61 1.54
C PHE A 599 4.34 -14.36 1.71
N ALA A 600 3.50 -13.85 2.61
CA ALA A 600 2.10 -14.22 2.79
C ALA A 600 1.48 -13.22 3.78
N ASP A 601 0.20 -12.92 3.60
CA ASP A 601 -0.53 -11.99 4.46
C ASP A 601 -0.58 -12.49 5.92
N GLU A 602 -0.54 -13.81 6.12
CA GLU A 602 -0.44 -14.46 7.43
C GLU A 602 0.49 -15.69 7.39
N HIS A 603 1.38 -15.79 8.38
CA HIS A 603 2.25 -16.95 8.61
C HIS A 603 1.93 -17.56 9.98
N SER A 604 1.73 -18.87 10.01
CA SER A 604 1.77 -19.63 11.27
C SER A 604 3.22 -19.86 11.66
N ILE A 605 3.57 -19.57 12.92
CA ILE A 605 4.92 -19.72 13.44
C ILE A 605 4.94 -20.64 14.65
N LEU A 606 6.05 -21.38 14.77
CA LEU A 606 6.40 -22.20 15.91
C LEU A 606 7.81 -21.82 16.35
N ILE A 607 7.98 -21.34 17.58
CA ILE A 607 9.29 -21.00 18.16
C ILE A 607 9.58 -21.98 19.30
N GLN A 608 10.70 -22.70 19.23
CA GLN A 608 11.15 -23.63 20.25
C GLN A 608 12.43 -23.14 20.94
N SER A 609 12.45 -23.14 22.27
CA SER A 609 13.65 -22.88 23.07
C SER A 609 14.44 -24.14 23.40
N THR A 610 15.76 -24.09 23.19
CA THR A 610 16.72 -25.17 23.41
C THR A 610 17.97 -24.68 24.13
N ASN A 611 18.74 -25.60 24.72
CA ASN A 611 20.07 -25.29 25.26
C ASN A 611 21.16 -25.37 24.17
N LYS A 612 22.42 -25.04 24.51
CA LYS A 612 23.58 -25.12 23.59
C LYS A 612 23.87 -26.52 23.02
N LYS A 613 23.26 -27.58 23.59
CA LYS A 613 23.37 -28.96 23.11
C LYS A 613 22.13 -29.40 22.29
N GLY A 614 21.22 -28.48 21.97
CA GLY A 614 20.01 -28.73 21.18
C GLY A 614 18.84 -29.35 21.95
N ALA A 615 18.97 -29.58 23.26
CA ALA A 615 17.87 -30.16 24.05
C ALA A 615 16.82 -29.10 24.40
N PRO A 616 15.50 -29.39 24.24
CA PRO A 616 14.43 -28.47 24.60
C PRO A 616 14.50 -27.96 26.04
N LYS A 617 14.15 -26.69 26.25
CA LYS A 617 14.12 -26.05 27.56
C LYS A 617 12.84 -25.27 27.75
N ASP A 618 12.28 -25.40 28.94
CA ASP A 618 11.00 -24.81 29.29
C ASP A 618 11.14 -23.33 29.67
N TYR A 619 10.79 -22.44 28.76
CA TYR A 619 10.78 -20.99 28.95
C TYR A 619 9.50 -20.36 28.39
N ASN A 620 9.08 -19.25 29.00
CA ASN A 620 7.96 -18.44 28.54
C ASN A 620 8.48 -17.54 27.43
N ILE A 621 7.99 -17.74 26.21
CA ILE A 621 8.29 -16.89 25.06
C ILE A 621 7.10 -15.97 24.87
N THR A 622 7.35 -14.66 24.82
CA THR A 622 6.35 -13.63 24.52
C THR A 622 6.84 -12.80 23.35
N LEU A 623 6.00 -12.61 22.33
CA LEU A 623 6.30 -11.65 21.27
C LEU A 623 6.10 -10.22 21.76
N ASP A 624 6.85 -9.28 21.21
CA ASP A 624 6.56 -7.88 21.39
C ASP A 624 5.27 -7.52 20.62
N ASP A 625 4.49 -6.59 21.17
CA ASP A 625 3.24 -6.15 20.54
C ASP A 625 3.50 -5.49 19.19
N ALA A 626 2.62 -5.75 18.22
CA ALA A 626 2.67 -5.08 16.93
C ALA A 626 2.50 -3.56 17.12
N ILE A 627 3.31 -2.78 16.42
CA ILE A 627 3.21 -1.31 16.47
C ILE A 627 1.89 -0.91 15.82
N ALA A 628 1.00 -0.29 16.61
CA ALA A 628 -0.29 0.17 16.10
C ALA A 628 -0.14 1.14 14.92
N PRO A 629 -1.02 1.04 13.91
CA PRO A 629 -0.99 1.92 12.75
C PRO A 629 -1.24 3.38 13.14
N PRO A 630 -0.78 4.36 12.34
CA PRO A 630 -1.05 5.77 12.58
C PRO A 630 -2.56 6.06 12.58
N LYS A 631 -3.01 6.90 13.52
CA LYS A 631 -4.41 7.35 13.56
C LYS A 631 -4.84 7.89 12.20
N VAL A 632 -5.96 7.39 11.68
CA VAL A 632 -6.60 7.92 10.48
C VAL A 632 -7.08 9.34 10.82
N LYS A 633 -6.74 10.30 9.95
CA LYS A 633 -7.28 11.65 10.00
C LYS A 633 -7.77 11.96 8.60
N TYR A 634 -9.08 11.83 8.38
CA TYR A 634 -9.70 12.22 7.13
C TYR A 634 -9.75 13.75 7.06
N LYS A 635 -9.22 14.33 5.98
CA LYS A 635 -9.60 15.69 5.61
C LYS A 635 -10.72 15.53 4.61
N THR A 636 -11.95 15.73 5.06
CA THR A 636 -13.13 15.65 4.20
C THR A 636 -13.00 16.75 3.16
N GLU A 637 -12.49 16.42 1.97
CA GLU A 637 -12.50 17.33 0.84
C GLU A 637 -13.90 17.27 0.22
N GLU A 638 -14.69 18.30 0.52
CA GLU A 638 -16.02 18.48 -0.03
C GLU A 638 -15.87 18.83 -1.51
N THR A 639 -16.08 17.83 -2.37
CA THR A 639 -16.05 18.00 -3.82
C THR A 639 -17.48 18.07 -4.33
N VAL A 640 -17.81 19.14 -5.06
CA VAL A 640 -19.05 19.22 -5.83
C VAL A 640 -18.81 18.44 -7.13
N THR A 641 -19.27 17.20 -7.16
CA THR A 641 -19.06 16.30 -8.29
C THR A 641 -19.95 16.65 -9.48
N LEU A 642 -19.39 16.54 -10.68
CA LEU A 642 -20.04 15.95 -11.86
C LEU A 642 -18.96 15.54 -12.86
N ALA A 643 -18.98 14.26 -13.20
CA ALA A 643 -18.70 13.77 -14.56
C ALA A 643 -19.47 12.45 -14.75
N ASP A 644 -20.82 12.50 -14.65
CA ASP A 644 -21.66 11.32 -14.89
C ASP A 644 -21.29 10.63 -16.21
N THR A 645 -20.82 11.34 -17.24
CA THR A 645 -20.52 10.73 -18.54
C THR A 645 -19.32 9.78 -18.53
N ILE A 646 -18.18 10.11 -17.90
CA ILE A 646 -16.97 9.26 -17.95
C ILE A 646 -17.14 8.05 -17.04
N TYR A 647 -17.66 8.26 -15.82
CA TYR A 647 -17.93 7.17 -14.88
C TYR A 647 -19.04 6.26 -15.40
N LYS A 648 -20.11 6.81 -15.99
CA LYS A 648 -21.19 5.99 -16.55
C LYS A 648 -20.70 5.11 -17.68
N THR A 649 -19.91 5.63 -18.63
CA THR A 649 -19.31 4.78 -19.68
C THR A 649 -18.40 3.71 -19.09
N PHE A 650 -17.49 4.07 -18.18
CA PHE A 650 -16.61 3.10 -17.52
C PHE A 650 -17.40 2.00 -16.80
N ILE A 651 -18.42 2.39 -16.02
CA ILE A 651 -19.26 1.48 -15.24
C ILE A 651 -20.13 0.59 -16.15
N GLU A 652 -20.79 1.16 -17.17
CA GLU A 652 -21.59 0.41 -18.15
C GLU A 652 -20.74 -0.65 -18.85
N GLU A 653 -19.52 -0.31 -19.24
CA GLU A 653 -18.59 -1.25 -19.86
C GLU A 653 -18.04 -2.29 -18.88
N SER A 654 -17.73 -1.92 -17.63
CA SER A 654 -17.34 -2.88 -16.58
C SER A 654 -18.46 -3.87 -16.28
N ILE A 655 -19.73 -3.45 -16.31
CA ILE A 655 -20.88 -4.36 -16.24
C ILE A 655 -20.90 -5.29 -17.44
N VAL A 656 -20.75 -4.76 -18.66
CA VAL A 656 -20.72 -5.59 -19.88
C VAL A 656 -19.60 -6.62 -19.76
N GLN A 657 -18.39 -6.23 -19.33
CA GLN A 657 -17.28 -7.15 -19.11
C GLN A 657 -17.59 -8.20 -18.04
N TYR A 658 -18.16 -7.80 -16.90
CA TYR A 658 -18.54 -8.71 -15.82
C TYR A 658 -19.62 -9.72 -16.25
N ASN A 659 -20.69 -9.23 -16.88
CA ASN A 659 -21.78 -10.07 -17.39
C ASN A 659 -21.27 -11.02 -18.45
N THR A 660 -20.46 -10.53 -19.39
CA THR A 660 -19.84 -11.39 -20.40
C THR A 660 -19.02 -12.49 -19.73
N ASN A 661 -18.12 -12.16 -18.80
CA ASN A 661 -17.30 -13.16 -18.11
C ASN A 661 -18.13 -14.17 -17.29
N ASN A 662 -19.30 -13.78 -16.79
CA ASN A 662 -20.20 -14.66 -16.04
C ASN A 662 -21.16 -15.47 -16.92
N ASP A 663 -21.60 -14.93 -18.07
CA ASP A 663 -22.45 -15.64 -19.04
C ASP A 663 -21.71 -16.84 -19.65
N PHE A 664 -20.37 -16.80 -19.67
CA PHE A 664 -19.50 -17.92 -20.06
C PHE A 664 -19.00 -18.79 -18.90
N LYS A 665 -19.41 -18.52 -17.64
CA LYS A 665 -19.31 -19.52 -16.58
C LYS A 665 -20.40 -20.56 -16.82
N THR A 666 -20.10 -21.54 -17.65
CA THR A 666 -20.98 -22.67 -17.92
C THR A 666 -21.43 -23.34 -16.61
N THR A 667 -22.76 -23.39 -16.50
CA THR A 667 -23.62 -24.20 -15.65
C THR A 667 -22.98 -25.37 -14.90
N THR A 668 -23.15 -25.36 -13.58
CA THR A 668 -23.64 -26.46 -12.72
C THR A 668 -23.79 -27.85 -13.37
N GLU A 669 -22.68 -28.54 -13.66
CA GLU A 669 -22.65 -30.01 -13.76
C GLU A 669 -21.77 -30.67 -12.68
N THR A 670 -21.55 -29.97 -11.57
CA THR A 670 -21.15 -30.62 -10.32
C THR A 670 -22.31 -30.59 -9.35
N VAL A 671 -22.97 -31.75 -9.23
CA VAL A 671 -23.84 -32.05 -8.11
C VAL A 671 -22.96 -32.19 -6.87
N ALA A 672 -22.90 -31.15 -6.04
CA ALA A 672 -22.58 -31.31 -4.64
C ALA A 672 -23.86 -31.79 -3.94
N LEU A 673 -23.92 -33.09 -3.65
CA LEU A 673 -24.93 -33.65 -2.76
C LEU A 673 -24.58 -33.26 -1.33
N ASP A 674 -25.50 -32.60 -0.63
CA ASP A 674 -25.45 -32.47 0.82
C ASP A 674 -26.55 -33.31 1.49
N ALA A 675 -26.09 -34.05 2.49
CA ALA A 675 -26.76 -34.79 3.57
C ALA A 675 -27.86 -35.84 3.28
N VAL A 676 -27.52 -37.09 3.60
CA VAL A 676 -28.46 -38.13 4.07
C VAL A 676 -27.93 -38.65 5.43
N GLU A 677 -28.72 -38.47 6.51
CA GLU A 677 -28.55 -39.06 7.85
C GLU A 677 -28.98 -40.55 7.85
N LEU A 678 -28.57 -41.50 8.72
CA LEU A 678 -27.60 -41.60 9.83
C LEU A 678 -27.52 -43.10 10.22
N THR A 679 -26.32 -43.63 10.41
CA THR A 679 -25.96 -44.42 11.61
C THR A 679 -24.51 -44.05 11.92
N GLY A 680 -24.31 -43.31 13.00
CA GLY A 680 -23.06 -42.62 13.29
C GLY A 680 -21.88 -43.56 13.44
N TYR A 681 -21.03 -43.57 12.42
CA TYR A 681 -19.60 -43.77 12.56
C TYR A 681 -18.98 -42.48 12.00
N ASN A 682 -18.37 -41.65 12.86
CA ASN A 682 -17.88 -40.33 12.46
C ASN A 682 -16.61 -40.51 11.61
N ILE A 683 -16.78 -40.64 10.29
CA ILE A 683 -15.71 -40.85 9.31
C ILE A 683 -15.08 -39.49 9.01
N THR A 684 -13.93 -39.20 9.64
CA THR A 684 -13.07 -38.09 9.20
C THR A 684 -12.33 -38.48 7.90
N PRO A 685 -11.84 -37.54 7.08
CA PRO A 685 -11.07 -37.86 5.87
C PRO A 685 -9.89 -38.82 6.11
N GLU A 686 -9.26 -38.73 7.29
CA GLU A 686 -8.16 -39.58 7.73
C GLU A 686 -8.64 -41.01 8.07
N ARG A 687 -9.80 -41.14 8.73
CA ARG A 687 -10.46 -42.43 8.97
C ARG A 687 -10.92 -43.06 7.65
N GLU A 688 -11.41 -42.26 6.71
CA GLU A 688 -11.87 -42.71 5.40
C GLU A 688 -10.76 -43.40 4.59
N LYS A 689 -9.52 -42.88 4.65
CA LYS A 689 -8.35 -43.49 3.99
C LYS A 689 -8.12 -44.93 4.47
N ILE A 690 -8.04 -45.14 5.78
CA ILE A 690 -7.81 -46.47 6.38
C ILE A 690 -9.02 -47.38 6.16
N PHE A 691 -10.23 -46.83 6.30
CA PHE A 691 -11.48 -47.55 6.08
C PHE A 691 -11.62 -48.09 4.65
N LYS A 692 -11.29 -47.28 3.63
CA LYS A 692 -11.30 -47.70 2.21
C LYS A 692 -10.26 -48.79 1.93
N LEU A 693 -9.10 -48.73 2.58
CA LEU A 693 -7.99 -49.67 2.35
C LEU A 693 -8.18 -51.01 3.09
N HIS A 694 -8.71 -50.98 4.31
CA HIS A 694 -8.69 -52.14 5.22
C HIS A 694 -10.08 -52.55 5.74
N GLY A 695 -11.07 -51.67 5.64
CA GLY A 695 -12.41 -51.85 6.21
C GLY A 695 -12.56 -51.21 7.59
N PRO A 696 -13.72 -51.38 8.23
CA PRO A 696 -13.99 -50.83 9.57
C PRO A 696 -13.02 -51.41 10.62
N PRO A 697 -12.73 -50.67 11.70
CA PRO A 697 -11.96 -51.20 12.83
C PRO A 697 -12.75 -52.23 13.64
N ASP A 698 -12.01 -53.14 14.26
CA ASP A 698 -12.55 -54.15 15.17
C ASP A 698 -12.83 -53.57 16.56
N THR A 699 -12.00 -52.62 17.01
CA THR A 699 -12.15 -51.90 18.27
C THR A 699 -11.86 -50.43 18.07
N VAL A 700 -12.64 -49.56 18.71
CA VAL A 700 -12.38 -48.12 18.81
C VAL A 700 -12.30 -47.75 20.28
N ILE A 701 -11.20 -47.13 20.68
CA ILE A 701 -10.97 -46.59 22.02
C ILE A 701 -10.97 -45.07 21.87
N GLU A 702 -12.07 -44.43 22.26
CA GLU A 702 -12.22 -42.98 22.16
C GLU A 702 -11.41 -42.27 23.25
N ASN A 703 -11.04 -41.00 23.02
CA ASN A 703 -10.24 -40.23 23.97
C ASN A 703 -10.82 -40.20 25.39
N GLU A 704 -12.14 -40.11 25.53
CA GLU A 704 -12.81 -40.09 26.83
C GLU A 704 -12.53 -41.34 27.66
N GLU A 705 -12.41 -42.50 27.00
CA GLU A 705 -12.03 -43.77 27.64
C GLU A 705 -10.53 -43.78 27.96
N LEU A 706 -9.68 -43.28 27.07
CA LEU A 706 -8.25 -43.15 27.32
C LEU A 706 -7.96 -42.23 28.51
N VAL A 707 -8.58 -41.05 28.59
CA VAL A 707 -8.37 -40.08 29.68
C VAL A 707 -8.86 -40.63 31.02
N LYS A 708 -9.98 -41.37 31.02
CA LYS A 708 -10.52 -41.97 32.25
C LYS A 708 -9.60 -43.04 32.85
N GLU A 709 -8.88 -43.75 31.99
CA GLU A 709 -7.99 -44.84 32.39
C GLU A 709 -6.53 -44.38 32.57
N GLU A 710 -6.23 -43.09 32.36
CA GLU A 710 -4.90 -42.49 32.57
C GLU A 710 -4.64 -42.26 34.07
N GLU A 711 -3.45 -42.64 34.54
CA GLU A 711 -3.00 -42.43 35.94
C GLU A 711 -1.75 -41.55 35.97
N ASP A 712 -1.56 -40.78 37.05
CA ASP A 712 -0.49 -39.76 37.20
C ASP A 712 0.96 -40.25 36.95
N TRP A 713 1.20 -41.56 37.04
CA TRP A 713 2.51 -42.16 36.82
C TRP A 713 2.78 -42.58 35.36
N MET A 714 1.75 -42.60 34.51
CA MET A 714 1.86 -43.02 33.11
C MET A 714 2.53 -41.94 32.27
N SER A 715 3.47 -42.33 31.40
CA SER A 715 4.29 -41.36 30.64
C SER A 715 3.77 -41.04 29.23
N GLY A 716 2.71 -41.73 28.77
CA GLY A 716 2.10 -41.54 27.47
C GLY A 716 1.19 -42.71 27.06
N LEU A 717 0.65 -42.65 25.84
CA LEU A 717 -0.33 -43.59 25.31
C LEU A 717 0.13 -45.06 25.41
N TYR A 718 1.40 -45.35 25.19
CA TYR A 718 1.90 -46.73 25.20
C TYR A 718 1.88 -47.37 26.59
N ASP A 719 2.17 -46.61 27.65
CA ASP A 719 2.09 -47.11 29.03
C ASP A 719 0.63 -47.39 29.40
N LEU A 720 -0.29 -46.53 28.95
CA LEU A 720 -1.72 -46.71 29.14
C LEU A 720 -2.22 -47.96 28.41
N LEU A 721 -1.95 -48.08 27.11
CA LEU A 721 -2.39 -49.23 26.31
C LEU A 721 -1.84 -50.55 26.86
N ARG A 722 -0.57 -50.56 27.30
CA ARG A 722 0.06 -51.74 27.91
C ARG A 722 -0.57 -52.14 29.23
N THR A 723 -0.97 -51.17 30.04
CA THR A 723 -1.42 -51.40 31.42
C THR A 723 -2.91 -51.70 31.48
N LYS A 724 -3.70 -51.03 30.64
CA LYS A 724 -5.18 -51.06 30.67
C LYS A 724 -5.80 -51.98 29.63
N PHE A 725 -5.07 -52.28 28.54
CA PHE A 725 -5.46 -53.28 27.55
C PHE A 725 -4.43 -54.42 27.46
N PRO A 726 -3.96 -54.98 28.59
CA PRO A 726 -2.84 -55.91 28.61
C PRO A 726 -3.15 -57.22 27.90
N ASP A 727 -4.41 -57.65 27.82
CA ASP A 727 -4.80 -58.89 27.15
C ASP A 727 -4.96 -58.74 25.63
N ASP A 728 -4.86 -57.50 25.13
CA ASP A 728 -5.23 -57.16 23.76
C ASP A 728 -4.11 -56.44 23.00
N ILE A 729 -3.33 -55.60 23.69
CA ILE A 729 -2.17 -54.89 23.17
C ILE A 729 -0.95 -55.18 24.05
N TYR A 730 0.03 -55.84 23.46
CA TYR A 730 1.32 -56.12 24.07
C TYR A 730 2.43 -55.34 23.37
N PHE A 731 3.57 -55.20 24.03
CA PHE A 731 4.73 -54.56 23.43
C PHE A 731 5.89 -55.54 23.40
N GLN A 732 6.42 -55.78 22.21
CA GLN A 732 7.58 -56.62 22.02
C GLN A 732 8.78 -55.77 21.62
N ASN A 733 9.95 -56.07 22.18
CA ASN A 733 11.19 -55.48 21.73
C ASN A 733 11.66 -56.22 20.48
N VAL A 734 11.58 -55.56 19.34
CA VAL A 734 12.09 -56.08 18.08
C VAL A 734 13.52 -55.57 17.90
N TYR A 735 14.45 -56.49 17.67
CA TYR A 735 15.85 -56.17 17.43
C TYR A 735 16.06 -55.97 15.93
N LEU A 736 16.21 -54.70 15.53
CA LEU A 736 16.39 -54.34 14.13
C LEU A 736 17.80 -53.81 13.88
N PRO A 737 18.40 -54.12 12.71
CA PRO A 737 19.74 -53.68 12.40
C PRO A 737 19.79 -52.16 12.30
N VAL A 738 20.84 -51.54 12.86
CA VAL A 738 20.98 -50.08 12.97
C VAL A 738 20.87 -49.36 11.62
N GLN A 739 21.23 -50.07 10.54
CA GLN A 739 21.14 -49.62 9.14
C GLN A 739 19.70 -49.33 8.67
N ALA A 740 18.68 -49.91 9.33
CA ALA A 740 17.27 -49.69 9.01
C ALA A 740 16.74 -48.31 9.49
N PHE A 741 17.50 -47.55 10.29
CA PHE A 741 17.05 -46.33 10.96
C PHE A 741 17.82 -45.04 10.62
N ASP A 742 18.76 -45.10 9.66
CA ASP A 742 19.60 -43.96 9.26
C ASP A 742 20.47 -43.36 10.38
N LEU A 743 20.83 -44.16 11.39
CA LEU A 743 21.67 -43.74 12.51
C LEU A 743 23.17 -43.97 12.23
N GLY A 744 23.70 -43.32 11.19
CA GLY A 744 25.15 -43.16 10.92
C GLY A 744 25.97 -44.43 10.64
N PRO A 745 27.21 -44.31 10.10
CA PRO A 745 27.99 -45.47 9.63
C PRO A 745 28.78 -46.23 10.73
N ASP A 746 28.81 -45.74 11.98
CA ASP A 746 29.81 -46.16 12.98
C ASP A 746 29.24 -46.61 14.33
N LEU A 747 28.29 -47.55 14.31
CA LEU A 747 27.95 -48.34 15.51
C LEU A 747 28.28 -49.82 15.25
N LYS A 748 29.59 -50.14 15.19
CA LYS A 748 30.08 -51.51 14.99
C LYS A 748 29.85 -52.44 16.17
N ASP A 749 29.63 -51.90 17.37
CA ASP A 749 29.56 -52.70 18.61
C ASP A 749 28.14 -52.94 19.14
N THR A 750 27.09 -52.52 18.41
CA THR A 750 25.71 -52.95 18.67
C THR A 750 24.99 -53.22 17.35
N PRO A 751 25.02 -54.46 16.83
CA PRO A 751 24.47 -54.77 15.50
C PRO A 751 22.94 -54.61 15.42
N TYR A 752 22.24 -54.51 16.56
CA TYR A 752 20.79 -54.36 16.65
C TYR A 752 20.42 -53.36 17.76
N ARG A 753 19.37 -52.56 17.54
CA ARG A 753 18.70 -51.80 18.61
C ARG A 753 17.34 -52.43 18.92
N PRO A 754 17.01 -52.66 20.21
CA PRO A 754 15.66 -53.04 20.58
C PRO A 754 14.73 -51.84 20.40
N ILE A 755 13.65 -52.01 19.66
CA ILE A 755 12.56 -51.05 19.56
C ILE A 755 11.31 -51.68 20.13
N ALA A 756 10.65 -50.98 21.05
CA ALA A 756 9.35 -51.38 21.56
C ALA A 756 8.30 -51.14 20.48
N VAL A 757 7.75 -52.22 19.93
CA VAL A 757 6.71 -52.18 18.90
C VAL A 757 5.42 -52.74 19.50
N PRO A 758 4.27 -52.05 19.33
CA PRO A 758 3.01 -52.60 19.78
C PRO A 758 2.63 -53.82 18.93
N LYS A 759 1.91 -54.75 19.54
CA LYS A 759 1.45 -56.00 18.96
C LYS A 759 0.06 -56.30 19.48
N ILE A 760 -0.83 -56.71 18.59
CA ILE A 760 -2.20 -57.09 18.96
C ILE A 760 -2.24 -58.59 19.31
N ALA A 761 -3.05 -58.98 20.29
CA ALA A 761 -3.26 -60.37 20.65
C ALA A 761 -3.60 -61.24 19.42
N ASN A 762 -3.02 -62.44 19.35
CA ASN A 762 -3.21 -63.41 18.24
C ASN A 762 -2.74 -62.92 16.84
N THR A 763 -1.98 -61.81 16.76
CA THR A 763 -1.28 -61.39 15.54
C THR A 763 0.20 -61.74 15.63
N ASN A 764 0.89 -61.82 14.48
CA ASN A 764 2.35 -61.95 14.41
C ASN A 764 3.01 -60.57 14.65
N HIS A 765 2.48 -59.52 14.03
CA HIS A 765 2.97 -58.13 14.09
C HIS A 765 1.81 -57.13 13.95
N ALA A 766 2.03 -55.88 14.37
CA ALA A 766 1.12 -54.78 14.07
C ALA A 766 1.86 -53.58 13.48
N PHE A 767 1.25 -52.93 12.48
CA PHE A 767 1.71 -51.64 11.96
C PHE A 767 0.99 -50.49 12.65
N VAL A 768 1.69 -49.37 12.81
CA VAL A 768 1.12 -48.16 13.40
C VAL A 768 0.87 -47.13 12.31
N PHE A 769 -0.34 -46.56 12.29
CA PHE A 769 -0.71 -45.42 11.45
C PHE A 769 -1.05 -44.23 12.34
N ILE A 770 -0.70 -43.02 11.91
CA ILE A 770 -1.13 -41.78 12.56
C ILE A 770 -1.84 -40.92 11.52
N ASP A 771 -3.08 -40.52 11.81
CA ASP A 771 -3.91 -39.68 10.93
C ASP A 771 -4.01 -40.21 9.48
N GLY A 772 -4.07 -41.55 9.37
CA GLY A 772 -4.22 -42.26 8.09
C GLY A 772 -2.93 -42.48 7.30
N GLU A 773 -1.78 -42.03 7.80
CA GLU A 773 -0.47 -42.24 7.19
C GLU A 773 0.33 -43.31 7.97
N ILE A 774 1.04 -44.20 7.27
CA ILE A 774 1.85 -45.24 7.93
C ILE A 774 3.08 -44.62 8.59
N VAL A 775 3.39 -45.04 9.81
CA VAL A 775 4.58 -44.56 10.52
C VAL A 775 5.82 -45.26 9.96
N GLU A 776 6.86 -44.51 9.61
CA GLU A 776 8.15 -45.08 9.20
C GLU A 776 8.90 -45.67 10.41
N GLY A 777 9.67 -46.73 10.21
CA GLY A 777 10.40 -47.43 11.27
C GLY A 777 11.33 -46.55 12.09
N ARG A 778 11.94 -45.51 11.49
CA ARG A 778 12.76 -44.50 12.18
C ARG A 778 12.01 -43.72 13.26
N ASP A 779 10.70 -43.64 13.11
CA ASP A 779 9.81 -42.84 13.94
C ASP A 779 9.10 -43.68 15.02
N TYR A 780 9.23 -45.02 14.99
CA TYR A 780 8.71 -45.91 16.04
C TYR A 780 9.23 -45.60 17.45
N PRO A 781 10.51 -45.22 17.64
CA PRO A 781 11.02 -44.78 18.94
C PRO A 781 10.32 -43.55 19.50
N LEU A 782 9.60 -42.77 18.67
CA LEU A 782 8.90 -41.57 19.08
C LEU A 782 7.46 -41.86 19.55
N LEU A 783 6.89 -43.01 19.17
CA LEU A 783 5.52 -43.40 19.50
C LEU A 783 5.24 -43.50 21.01
N PRO A 784 6.17 -43.99 21.87
CA PRO A 784 5.96 -43.96 23.32
C PRO A 784 5.75 -42.56 23.90
N ALA A 785 6.14 -41.50 23.19
CA ALA A 785 6.04 -40.11 23.65
C ALA A 785 4.71 -39.42 23.26
N LEU A 786 3.78 -40.13 22.62
CA LEU A 786 2.44 -39.61 22.33
C LEU A 786 1.65 -39.44 23.63
N THR A 787 1.17 -38.24 23.90
CA THR A 787 0.37 -37.92 25.09
C THR A 787 -1.11 -38.12 24.81
N VAL A 788 -1.84 -38.72 25.75
CA VAL A 788 -3.27 -39.03 25.63
C VAL A 788 -4.10 -37.77 25.32
N GLU A 789 -3.70 -36.62 25.88
CA GLU A 789 -4.32 -35.30 25.64
C GLU A 789 -4.42 -34.90 24.15
N ASN A 790 -3.46 -35.31 23.31
CA ASN A 790 -3.43 -34.96 21.89
C ASN A 790 -4.08 -36.01 20.98
N ILE A 791 -4.59 -37.10 21.56
CA ILE A 791 -5.11 -38.25 20.83
C ILE A 791 -6.63 -38.19 20.85
N LYS A 792 -7.25 -38.10 19.68
CA LYS A 792 -8.70 -38.17 19.51
C LYS A 792 -9.24 -39.58 19.74
N SER A 793 -8.57 -40.60 19.22
CA SER A 793 -8.96 -42.00 19.39
C SER A 793 -7.84 -42.95 18.98
N VAL A 794 -7.90 -44.18 19.47
CA VAL A 794 -7.08 -45.30 18.97
C VAL A 794 -7.99 -46.38 18.41
N GLU A 795 -7.72 -46.82 17.19
CA GLU A 795 -8.48 -47.85 16.50
C GLU A 795 -7.61 -49.08 16.25
N ILE A 796 -8.20 -50.27 16.41
CA ILE A 796 -7.51 -51.55 16.27
C ILE A 796 -8.15 -52.35 15.14
N LEU A 797 -7.33 -52.81 14.20
CA LEU A 797 -7.70 -53.80 13.19
C LEU A 797 -6.83 -55.04 13.39
N ARG A 798 -7.45 -56.19 13.58
CA ARG A 798 -6.75 -57.47 13.84
C ARG A 798 -6.29 -58.15 12.56
N ARG A 799 -6.78 -57.70 11.40
CA ARG A 799 -6.44 -58.29 10.10
C ARG A 799 -6.23 -57.23 9.02
N LEU A 800 -4.99 -57.11 8.58
CA LEU A 800 -4.59 -56.28 7.45
C LEU A 800 -5.12 -56.86 6.13
N LYS A 801 -5.71 -56.00 5.29
CA LYS A 801 -6.07 -56.32 3.89
C LYS A 801 -5.07 -55.66 2.94
N GLY A 802 -4.52 -56.43 2.01
CA GLY A 802 -3.54 -55.94 1.03
C GLY A 802 -2.16 -56.59 1.18
N SER A 803 -1.17 -56.02 0.48
CA SER A 803 0.19 -56.58 0.44
C SER A 803 0.96 -56.24 1.72
N ILE A 804 1.23 -57.26 2.56
CA ILE A 804 2.07 -57.15 3.74
C ILE A 804 3.48 -56.66 3.36
N LEU A 805 4.03 -57.17 2.25
CA LEU A 805 5.37 -56.82 1.76
C LEU A 805 5.51 -55.32 1.44
N ARG A 806 4.45 -54.72 0.89
CA ARG A 806 4.40 -53.27 0.61
C ARG A 806 4.56 -52.45 1.88
N TYR A 807 3.82 -52.80 2.95
CA TYR A 807 3.92 -52.06 4.21
C TYR A 807 5.26 -52.26 4.92
N TYR A 808 5.86 -53.44 4.85
CA TYR A 808 7.23 -53.61 5.34
C TYR A 808 8.24 -52.74 4.57
N GLN A 809 8.06 -52.55 3.26
CA GLN A 809 8.87 -51.64 2.47
C GLN A 809 8.59 -50.16 2.81
N GLU A 810 7.34 -49.77 3.04
CA GLU A 810 6.99 -48.40 3.44
C GLU A 810 7.52 -48.07 4.85
N VAL A 811 7.43 -49.00 5.80
CA VAL A 811 7.97 -48.82 7.15
C VAL A 811 9.49 -48.89 7.17
N PHE A 812 10.11 -49.74 6.34
CA PHE A 812 11.56 -49.93 6.30
C PHE A 812 12.11 -49.78 4.87
N PRO A 813 12.08 -48.56 4.29
CA PRO A 813 12.36 -48.33 2.87
C PRO A 813 13.79 -48.67 2.44
N ARG A 814 14.70 -48.91 3.39
CA ARG A 814 16.11 -49.23 3.14
C ARG A 814 16.49 -50.67 3.47
N MET A 815 15.52 -51.51 3.84
CA MET A 815 15.75 -52.95 3.95
C MET A 815 15.50 -53.64 2.60
N ASP A 816 16.41 -54.53 2.21
CA ASP A 816 16.28 -55.29 0.97
C ASP A 816 15.09 -56.28 1.04
N VAL A 817 14.41 -56.45 -0.09
CA VAL A 817 13.17 -57.26 -0.21
C VAL A 817 13.39 -58.73 0.15
N LEU A 818 14.56 -59.30 -0.15
CA LEU A 818 14.89 -60.68 0.23
C LEU A 818 15.07 -60.81 1.74
N ARG A 819 15.63 -59.78 2.41
CA ARG A 819 15.76 -59.76 3.88
C ARG A 819 14.40 -59.61 4.56
N ILE A 820 13.54 -58.75 4.02
CA ILE A 820 12.16 -58.60 4.49
C ILE A 820 11.40 -59.93 4.31
N SER A 821 11.51 -60.56 3.14
CA SER A 821 10.87 -61.86 2.86
C SER A 821 11.36 -62.97 3.79
N ALA A 822 12.66 -62.99 4.13
CA ALA A 822 13.22 -63.94 5.08
C ALA A 822 12.73 -63.69 6.53
N MET A 823 12.42 -62.44 6.89
CA MET A 823 11.90 -62.06 8.21
C MET A 823 10.42 -62.40 8.38
N ILE A 824 9.63 -62.30 7.31
CA ILE A 824 8.18 -62.59 7.28
C ILE A 824 7.91 -64.11 7.32
N GLY A 825 8.85 -64.94 6.84
CA GLY A 825 8.72 -66.40 6.82
C GLY A 825 7.84 -66.94 5.68
N ASN A 826 7.69 -68.27 5.58
CA ASN A 826 6.94 -68.95 4.51
C ASN A 826 5.43 -69.13 4.80
N GLU A 827 4.98 -68.86 6.03
CA GLU A 827 3.55 -68.86 6.38
C GLU A 827 3.01 -67.42 6.33
N ALA A 828 1.79 -67.21 5.83
CA ALA A 828 1.20 -65.88 5.76
C ALA A 828 0.93 -65.33 7.18
N PRO A 829 1.70 -64.33 7.67
CA PRO A 829 1.52 -63.87 9.03
C PRO A 829 0.22 -63.09 9.17
N ILE A 830 -0.45 -63.26 10.30
CA ILE A 830 -1.59 -62.45 10.68
C ILE A 830 -1.03 -61.10 11.15
N VAL A 831 -1.22 -60.04 10.37
CA VAL A 831 -0.73 -58.70 10.69
C VAL A 831 -1.91 -57.81 11.07
N GLY A 832 -1.80 -57.13 12.21
CA GLY A 832 -2.78 -56.14 12.65
C GLY A 832 -2.35 -54.69 12.35
N ILE A 833 -3.25 -53.74 12.60
CA ILE A 833 -3.03 -52.30 12.47
C ILE A 833 -3.52 -51.62 13.75
N ILE A 834 -2.73 -50.69 14.25
CA ILE A 834 -3.13 -49.72 15.28
C ILE A 834 -3.14 -48.34 14.62
N SER A 835 -4.31 -47.73 14.50
CA SER A 835 -4.46 -46.40 13.93
C SER A 835 -4.70 -45.40 15.06
N ILE A 836 -3.85 -44.39 15.16
CA ILE A 836 -3.93 -43.32 16.16
C ILE A 836 -4.40 -42.06 15.45
N TYR A 837 -5.50 -41.49 15.90
CA TYR A 837 -6.02 -40.24 15.37
C TYR A 837 -5.75 -39.12 16.36
N THR A 838 -5.20 -38.02 15.88
CA THR A 838 -4.81 -36.88 16.71
C THR A 838 -5.83 -35.76 16.60
N TYR A 839 -5.95 -34.94 17.64
CA TYR A 839 -6.76 -33.73 17.55
C TYR A 839 -6.10 -32.76 16.55
N GLY A 840 -6.81 -32.46 15.46
CA GLY A 840 -6.34 -31.55 14.41
C GLY A 840 -5.46 -32.20 13.32
N SER A 841 -5.39 -33.54 13.25
CA SER A 841 -4.65 -34.28 12.21
C SER A 841 -3.19 -33.83 12.07
N ILE A 842 -2.56 -33.50 13.20
CA ILE A 842 -1.20 -32.94 13.25
C ILE A 842 -0.12 -34.03 13.07
N GLY A 843 -0.51 -35.28 12.90
CA GLY A 843 0.35 -36.41 12.61
C GLY A 843 1.29 -36.70 13.78
N ILE A 844 2.49 -37.17 13.44
CA ILE A 844 3.54 -37.40 14.43
C ILE A 844 4.00 -36.11 15.15
N ALA A 845 3.58 -34.92 14.69
CA ALA A 845 3.79 -33.67 15.42
C ALA A 845 2.90 -33.54 16.67
N ALA A 846 1.97 -34.48 16.92
CA ALA A 846 1.16 -34.58 18.14
C ALA A 846 1.93 -35.00 19.40
N ILE A 847 3.24 -35.27 19.30
CA ILE A 847 4.10 -35.66 20.42
C ILE A 847 4.25 -34.47 21.40
N GLY A 848 3.32 -34.40 22.37
CA GLY A 848 3.29 -33.55 23.56
C GLY A 848 3.20 -32.04 23.34
N SER A 849 2.56 -31.33 24.28
CA SER A 849 2.87 -29.92 24.51
C SER A 849 4.34 -29.84 24.96
N THR A 850 5.25 -29.72 24.00
CA THR A 850 6.67 -29.63 24.26
C THR A 850 6.97 -28.38 25.09
N LYS A 851 7.64 -28.59 26.22
CA LYS A 851 8.21 -27.53 27.06
C LYS A 851 8.98 -26.51 26.23
N GLY A 852 8.68 -25.23 26.39
CA GLY A 852 9.34 -24.12 25.69
C GLY A 852 9.01 -23.96 24.21
N ILE A 853 7.78 -24.31 23.79
CA ILE A 853 7.28 -23.98 22.46
C ILE A 853 6.23 -22.86 22.53
N PHE A 854 6.39 -21.87 21.67
CA PHE A 854 5.39 -20.85 21.36
C PHE A 854 4.82 -21.11 19.97
N GLN A 855 3.50 -21.08 19.84
CA GLN A 855 2.81 -21.10 18.55
C GLN A 855 1.99 -19.82 18.41
N GLY A 856 1.99 -19.25 17.21
CA GLY A 856 1.24 -18.02 16.95
C GLY A 856 1.10 -17.76 15.46
N LYS A 857 0.45 -16.65 15.15
CA LYS A 857 0.30 -16.12 13.79
C LYS A 857 0.92 -14.74 13.73
N VAL A 858 1.59 -14.44 12.63
CA VAL A 858 2.26 -13.16 12.38
C VAL A 858 2.07 -12.76 10.93
N SER A 859 2.01 -11.46 10.66
CA SER A 859 1.97 -10.95 9.29
C SER A 859 3.38 -10.83 8.73
N GLY A 860 3.60 -11.38 7.53
CA GLY A 860 4.84 -11.22 6.79
C GLY A 860 4.77 -10.05 5.81
N PHE A 861 5.58 -10.11 4.76
CA PHE A 861 5.34 -9.28 3.58
C PHE A 861 4.13 -9.81 2.81
N SER A 862 3.38 -8.90 2.22
CA SER A 862 2.21 -9.22 1.40
C SER A 862 2.61 -10.11 0.22
N ALA A 863 1.71 -10.98 -0.20
CA ALA A 863 1.95 -11.82 -1.37
C ALA A 863 2.25 -10.98 -2.62
N LYS A 864 3.24 -11.38 -3.42
CA LYS A 864 3.51 -10.79 -4.73
C LYS A 864 2.58 -11.42 -5.77
N ARG A 865 2.06 -10.62 -6.70
CA ARG A 865 1.24 -11.08 -7.82
C ARG A 865 1.63 -10.34 -9.09
N GLU A 866 1.73 -11.04 -10.20
CA GLU A 866 1.95 -10.41 -11.49
C GLU A 866 0.61 -9.98 -12.11
N PHE A 867 0.63 -8.88 -12.87
CA PHE A 867 -0.52 -8.45 -13.64
C PHE A 867 -0.89 -9.52 -14.67
N TYR A 868 -2.17 -9.89 -14.73
CA TYR A 868 -2.65 -10.88 -15.69
C TYR A 868 -2.59 -10.35 -17.12
N ALA A 869 -1.84 -11.02 -17.98
CA ALA A 869 -1.72 -10.72 -19.40
C ALA A 869 -2.12 -11.97 -20.23
N PRO A 870 -3.23 -11.92 -20.99
CA PRO A 870 -3.61 -12.98 -21.92
C PRO A 870 -2.52 -13.26 -22.95
N LYS A 871 -2.47 -14.50 -23.43
CA LYS A 871 -1.61 -14.91 -24.53
C LYS A 871 -2.46 -15.40 -25.69
N TYR A 872 -2.48 -14.63 -26.78
CA TYR A 872 -3.23 -14.95 -27.99
C TYR A 872 -2.34 -15.49 -29.11
N ASP A 873 -1.31 -16.27 -28.74
CA ASP A 873 -0.35 -16.84 -29.71
C ASP A 873 -1.03 -17.80 -30.70
N LYS A 874 -2.12 -18.45 -30.28
CA LYS A 874 -2.98 -19.34 -31.07
C LYS A 874 -4.42 -19.10 -30.65
N LEU A 875 -5.21 -18.44 -31.51
CA LEU A 875 -6.63 -18.22 -31.29
C LEU A 875 -7.41 -19.20 -32.15
N GLU A 876 -8.26 -20.00 -31.52
CA GLU A 876 -9.31 -20.79 -32.18
C GLU A 876 -10.59 -19.93 -32.33
N ASP A 877 -11.58 -20.40 -33.09
CA ASP A 877 -12.82 -19.63 -33.28
C ASP A 877 -13.59 -19.47 -31.96
N GLU A 878 -13.58 -20.49 -31.10
CA GLU A 878 -14.22 -20.46 -29.77
C GLU A 878 -13.59 -19.44 -28.82
N ASP A 879 -12.30 -19.09 -29.00
CA ASP A 879 -11.66 -18.07 -28.17
C ASP A 879 -12.28 -16.69 -28.37
N TRP A 880 -12.91 -16.44 -29.53
CA TRP A 880 -13.58 -15.18 -29.84
C TRP A 880 -14.99 -15.09 -29.24
N ASP A 881 -15.56 -16.18 -28.75
CA ASP A 881 -16.88 -16.18 -28.11
C ASP A 881 -16.86 -15.37 -26.80
N ILE A 882 -15.74 -15.39 -26.08
CA ILE A 882 -15.52 -14.59 -24.86
C ILE A 882 -14.75 -13.31 -25.21
N PRO A 883 -15.40 -12.12 -25.28
CA PRO A 883 -14.72 -10.88 -25.60
C PRO A 883 -13.76 -10.41 -24.49
N ASP A 884 -12.60 -9.90 -24.90
CA ASP A 884 -11.59 -9.26 -24.04
C ASP A 884 -11.80 -7.75 -24.00
N LEU A 885 -12.59 -7.28 -23.04
CA LEU A 885 -12.95 -5.86 -22.91
C LEU A 885 -12.12 -5.11 -21.86
N ARG A 886 -10.95 -5.63 -21.46
CA ARG A 886 -10.09 -5.02 -20.43
C ARG A 886 -9.76 -3.55 -20.73
N SER A 887 -9.95 -2.69 -19.73
CA SER A 887 -9.60 -1.26 -19.81
C SER A 887 -8.11 -1.01 -19.51
N ALA A 888 -7.53 -1.79 -18.60
CA ALA A 888 -6.08 -1.86 -18.39
C ALA A 888 -5.53 -3.01 -19.24
N ILE A 889 -4.80 -2.69 -20.31
CA ILE A 889 -4.29 -3.65 -21.28
C ILE A 889 -3.05 -4.36 -20.73
N HIS A 890 -2.14 -3.58 -20.13
CA HIS A 890 -0.90 -4.10 -19.55
C HIS A 890 -0.39 -3.21 -18.41
N TRP A 891 0.18 -3.83 -17.38
CA TRP A 891 0.87 -3.15 -16.30
C TRP A 891 2.15 -3.88 -15.93
N LYS A 892 3.29 -3.20 -16.08
CA LYS A 892 4.60 -3.67 -15.62
C LYS A 892 5.19 -2.62 -14.67
N PRO A 893 5.11 -2.80 -13.33
CA PRO A 893 5.51 -1.77 -12.37
C PRO A 893 7.03 -1.62 -12.23
N LEU A 894 7.77 -2.72 -12.30
CA LEU A 894 9.22 -2.79 -12.06
C LEU A 894 9.92 -3.44 -13.25
N ALA A 895 10.03 -2.69 -14.35
CA ALA A 895 10.89 -3.04 -15.48
C ALA A 895 12.25 -2.34 -15.35
N GLU A 896 13.28 -2.90 -15.97
CA GLU A 896 14.61 -2.30 -16.03
C GLU A 896 15.08 -2.21 -17.47
N THR A 897 15.79 -1.13 -17.79
CA THR A 897 16.55 -1.05 -19.04
C THR A 897 17.88 -1.80 -18.90
N ASP A 898 18.44 -2.22 -20.03
CA ASP A 898 19.81 -2.70 -20.11
C ASP A 898 20.82 -1.55 -19.93
N GLU A 899 22.11 -1.89 -20.01
CA GLU A 899 23.21 -0.92 -19.90
C GLU A 899 23.24 0.07 -21.08
N ASP A 900 22.62 -0.28 -22.21
CA ASP A 900 22.44 0.58 -23.38
C ASP A 900 21.16 1.44 -23.29
N GLY A 901 20.50 1.44 -22.12
CA GLY A 901 19.30 2.24 -21.85
C GLY A 901 18.04 1.73 -22.55
N ASN A 902 18.03 0.50 -23.06
CA ASN A 902 16.92 -0.07 -23.82
C ASN A 902 16.15 -1.12 -23.03
N ALA A 903 14.85 -1.22 -23.29
CA ALA A 903 14.00 -2.29 -22.81
C ALA A 903 12.92 -2.63 -23.84
N LYS A 904 12.40 -3.86 -23.76
CA LYS A 904 11.27 -4.32 -24.56
C LYS A 904 10.19 -4.87 -23.66
N VAL A 905 8.98 -4.38 -23.83
CA VAL A 905 7.77 -4.88 -23.15
C VAL A 905 6.82 -5.40 -24.21
N GLU A 906 6.34 -6.63 -24.05
CA GLU A 906 5.41 -7.27 -25.00
C GLU A 906 4.09 -7.58 -24.30
N PHE A 907 2.99 -7.30 -24.97
CA PHE A 907 1.65 -7.57 -24.46
C PHE A 907 0.66 -7.73 -25.62
N TYR A 908 -0.52 -8.22 -25.29
CA TYR A 908 -1.62 -8.43 -26.22
C TYR A 908 -2.72 -7.39 -25.99
N ASN A 909 -3.25 -6.83 -27.09
CA ASN A 909 -4.42 -5.93 -27.04
C ASN A 909 -5.69 -6.69 -26.66
N GLY A 910 -6.73 -5.95 -26.27
CA GLY A 910 -8.08 -6.50 -26.14
C GLY A 910 -8.88 -6.35 -27.44
N ASP A 911 -10.20 -6.46 -27.30
CA ASP A 911 -11.19 -6.31 -28.36
C ASP A 911 -11.74 -4.87 -28.47
N ASN A 912 -11.42 -4.01 -27.49
CA ASN A 912 -11.73 -2.57 -27.52
C ASN A 912 -10.95 -1.90 -28.66
N THR A 913 -11.64 -1.10 -29.46
CA THR A 913 -11.04 -0.34 -30.57
C THR A 913 -10.96 1.14 -30.25
N GLY A 914 -9.93 1.82 -30.75
CA GLY A 914 -9.65 3.23 -30.51
C GLY A 914 -8.21 3.45 -30.05
N ASP A 915 -7.95 4.63 -29.52
CA ASP A 915 -6.64 5.00 -29.00
C ASP A 915 -6.31 4.24 -27.70
N ILE A 916 -5.14 3.64 -27.66
CA ILE A 916 -4.54 3.06 -26.46
C ILE A 916 -3.43 3.98 -25.98
N LEU A 917 -3.50 4.35 -24.70
CA LEU A 917 -2.55 5.19 -24.02
C LEU A 917 -1.42 4.36 -23.41
N VAL A 918 -0.18 4.81 -23.58
CA VAL A 918 1.02 4.26 -22.95
C VAL A 918 1.65 5.32 -22.06
N VAL A 919 1.80 5.02 -20.77
CA VAL A 919 2.48 5.87 -19.79
C VAL A 919 3.71 5.15 -19.28
N VAL A 920 4.85 5.84 -19.34
CA VAL A 920 6.13 5.35 -18.82
C VAL A 920 6.67 6.32 -17.77
N GLU A 921 6.94 5.82 -16.57
CA GLU A 921 7.62 6.58 -15.51
C GLU A 921 8.91 5.89 -15.10
N ALA A 922 10.01 6.64 -15.04
CA ALA A 922 11.33 6.09 -14.77
C ALA A 922 12.07 6.82 -13.66
N ILE A 923 12.83 6.08 -12.87
CA ILE A 923 13.72 6.60 -11.83
C ILE A 923 15.07 5.91 -11.89
N THR A 924 16.14 6.69 -11.81
CA THR A 924 17.52 6.18 -11.69
C THR A 924 17.88 5.92 -10.22
N PRO A 925 18.88 5.07 -9.96
CA PRO A 925 19.43 4.91 -8.60
C PRO A 925 19.97 6.20 -7.97
N ASP A 926 20.39 7.20 -8.77
CA ASP A 926 20.86 8.51 -8.30
C ASP A 926 19.76 9.58 -8.20
N GLY A 927 18.49 9.21 -8.44
CA GLY A 927 17.31 10.04 -8.20
C GLY A 927 16.95 11.00 -9.33
N LYS A 928 17.44 10.77 -10.55
CA LYS A 928 16.87 11.38 -11.76
C LYS A 928 15.54 10.72 -12.07
N ILE A 929 14.58 11.50 -12.53
CA ILE A 929 13.20 11.05 -12.77
C ILE A 929 12.78 11.38 -14.19
N GLY A 930 11.83 10.62 -14.74
CA GLY A 930 11.30 10.85 -16.08
C GLY A 930 9.86 10.39 -16.21
N TYR A 931 9.15 11.01 -17.14
CA TYR A 931 7.77 10.71 -17.48
C TYR A 931 7.60 10.87 -18.99
N PHE A 932 6.91 9.94 -19.63
CA PHE A 932 6.59 9.99 -21.04
C PHE A 932 5.22 9.37 -21.31
N GLU A 933 4.49 9.98 -22.24
CA GLU A 933 3.17 9.53 -22.68
C GLU A 933 3.15 9.44 -24.21
N THR A 934 2.59 8.36 -24.73
CA THR A 934 2.33 8.17 -26.16
C THR A 934 1.04 7.38 -26.37
N SER A 935 0.54 7.30 -27.60
CA SER A 935 -0.62 6.47 -27.93
C SER A 935 -0.48 5.80 -29.29
N TYR A 936 -1.15 4.68 -29.46
CA TYR A 936 -1.32 3.97 -30.73
C TYR A 936 -2.79 3.57 -30.93
N THR A 937 -3.18 3.09 -32.10
CA THR A 937 -4.58 2.79 -32.42
C THR A 937 -4.83 1.30 -32.57
N VAL A 938 -5.92 0.80 -31.98
CA VAL A 938 -6.48 -0.54 -32.25
C VAL A 938 -7.71 -0.40 -33.13
N GLU A 939 -7.69 -1.03 -34.29
CA GLU A 939 -8.78 -0.99 -35.26
C GLU A 939 -9.60 -2.28 -35.24
N LYS A 940 -10.85 -2.19 -35.73
CA LYS A 940 -11.60 -3.40 -36.07
C LYS A 940 -10.81 -4.17 -37.12
N ARG A 941 -10.75 -5.48 -36.97
CA ARG A 941 -10.24 -6.37 -38.01
C ARG A 941 -11.04 -6.06 -39.29
N LEU A 942 -10.37 -5.64 -40.35
CA LEU A 942 -11.01 -5.57 -41.66
C LEU A 942 -11.41 -7.00 -42.02
N GLU A 943 -12.71 -7.28 -42.02
CA GLU A 943 -13.27 -8.48 -42.64
C GLU A 943 -12.97 -8.38 -44.14
N ASN A 944 -11.79 -8.83 -44.55
CA ASN A 944 -11.53 -9.04 -45.97
C ASN A 944 -12.30 -10.30 -46.40
N ASN A 945 -13.33 -10.05 -47.21
CA ASN A 945 -14.08 -10.96 -48.09
C ASN A 945 -13.47 -12.34 -48.35
#